data_AF-A0A8K0RDL4-F1
#
_entry.id   AF-A0A8K0RDL4-F1
#
_cell.length_a   1.000
_cell.length_b   1.000
_cell.length_c   1.000
_cell.angle_alpha   90.00
_cell.angle_beta   90.00
_cell.angle_gamma   90.00
#
_symmetry.space_group_name_H-M   'P 1'
#
loop_
_entity.id
_entity.type
_entity.pdbx_description
1 polymer ?
#
loop_
_entity_poly.entity_id
_entity_poly.type
_entity_poly.pdbx_seq_one_letter_code
_entity_poly.pdbx_strand_id
1 'polypeptide(L)'
;MVPKAPSREALTLLKHTVRPSLAARSHAACRLLSSAPRPAALPHAPQAVTYQTSRNAATFAHSHHADAVSTIPTVVDTSSSDFKENKLGMEEATANLVNLHTKIAQGGPQKARDKHIQRGKMLVRDRVTALIDPGTPFLELSQMAGYEMYQGEDVPAGGIVTGIGTVNGVQCMIVANDATVKGGTYYPVTVKKHLRAQTIAQENRLPCIYLVDSGGANLPNQADVFPDVNHFGRIFYNQARMSSMGIPQISVVMGPCTAGGAYVPSMSDENIIVENQGHIFLAGPPLVKAATGEVVSAEDLGGGKLHSEISGVTDYLAVDDAHALVLARRSVGNLNWHRNQTVSVQPTYKEPLYDANELSGIAGINLRKQIPVHEVIARIVDGSSFAEFKPLYGSTLVTGFAKIYGHPVGIVANNGILFSESSLKGAHFVQLCGKRHIPLIFLQNISGFMVGQDAEKGGIAKNGAKLVTAVSCVDVPKFTVVIGSSAGAGNYGMCGRAYSPRLLFTWPNAKTSVMGAEQLSSVMEAVGKQADPALKARIEHESEATFGSARLWDDGIIPPEHTRRVLGMGLQMACGGQNAGVEKESTWGVFRICGANTCGGRNEVLQPCASASGAVSVVICYSIKDVSSKVAKQLVAQYATIDNKGVHVLGGYPGILYEPYYWWQAGAMFGTLLDYWHYTGDDQYNDMVREGLIHQFGEHLDLMPANQSKNEGNDDQVFWAFSMIAAAEYKLRDPPPDQPGWLAMTQSVFNQFVTRFNKEVAEGVCGGGMRWQIYPWLIGWTYKNTASNGGLFHLGARLALYTKNETYFKWAEKAFDWMAESPILPGDGTVHDGTAIDKLPPCSIPDKTQWTYNYGIMIAGAAYMYNYTNGADKWKTALNQYLDKLDRFYPEDKGSIMVEPCEHHVICNADQESFKAYLARWLGVTAQMVPAVRARIMPLLTKSAVRAAQTCVGPSQHNGGPYQCGMRWYVDGFDGRGGVGPQMTALNIISVLNVDRVKAPIYSSETGGTSQGNPNLGTGDDASRLDMFPDKITTGDKAGAAIVTIVVVALWGWVGWWMIS
;
A
#
# COMPACT_ATOMS: atom_id res chain seq x y z
N MET A 1 1.88 20.29 44.95
CA MET A 1 1.92 21.77 44.86
C MET A 1 1.42 22.18 43.48
N VAL A 2 0.35 22.97 43.44
CA VAL A 2 -0.14 23.70 42.25
C VAL A 2 0.36 25.17 42.39
N PRO A 3 0.35 26.04 41.36
CA PRO A 3 1.21 26.15 40.18
C PRO A 3 1.95 27.52 40.15
N LYS A 4 2.80 27.78 39.13
CA LYS A 4 3.01 29.15 38.63
C LYS A 4 3.00 29.18 37.11
N ALA A 5 2.10 30.01 36.57
CA ALA A 5 2.00 30.37 35.16
C ALA A 5 3.19 31.26 34.73
N PRO A 6 3.58 31.23 33.44
CA PRO A 6 4.71 32.01 32.92
C PRO A 6 4.33 33.49 32.67
N SER A 7 5.34 34.36 32.79
CA SER A 7 5.24 35.81 32.68
C SER A 7 5.06 36.31 31.24
N ARG A 8 4.46 37.50 31.16
CA ARG A 8 3.96 38.22 29.98
C ARG A 8 5.02 38.74 28.99
N GLU A 9 6.27 38.31 29.12
CA GLU A 9 7.41 38.84 28.33
C GLU A 9 7.88 37.90 27.21
N ALA A 10 7.33 36.69 27.11
CA ALA A 10 7.60 35.76 26.00
C ALA A 10 6.68 35.95 24.78
N LEU A 11 5.75 36.91 24.81
CA LEU A 11 4.69 37.11 23.80
C LEU A 11 4.92 38.30 22.85
N THR A 12 6.09 38.94 22.92
CA THR A 12 6.39 40.17 22.15
C THR A 12 7.49 40.06 21.11
N LEU A 13 8.08 38.87 20.88
CA LEU A 13 9.24 38.71 19.98
C LEU A 13 8.99 37.94 18.66
N LEU A 14 7.73 37.73 18.26
CA LEU A 14 7.40 37.13 16.95
C LEU A 14 6.25 37.89 16.25
N LYS A 15 6.54 39.12 15.81
CA LYS A 15 5.75 39.84 14.80
C LYS A 15 6.66 40.30 13.66
N HIS A 16 6.19 40.12 12.43
CA HIS A 16 6.84 40.24 11.11
C HIS A 16 7.55 38.94 10.70
N THR A 17 7.11 38.16 9.71
CA THR A 17 6.66 38.52 8.35
C THR A 17 6.01 37.29 7.71
N VAL A 18 4.87 37.41 7.02
CA VAL A 18 4.50 36.75 5.73
C VAL A 18 3.07 37.21 5.37
N ARG A 19 2.91 37.82 4.19
CA ARG A 19 1.62 38.06 3.52
C ARG A 19 1.37 36.94 2.48
N PRO A 20 0.12 36.50 2.27
CA PRO A 20 -0.25 35.67 1.12
C PRO A 20 -0.76 36.52 -0.06
N SER A 21 -0.56 36.01 -1.27
CA SER A 21 -1.05 36.52 -2.55
C SER A 21 -2.48 36.04 -2.83
N LEU A 22 -3.37 36.95 -3.22
CA LEU A 22 -4.67 36.64 -3.81
C LEU A 22 -4.73 37.15 -5.24
N ALA A 23 -5.09 36.24 -6.14
CA ALA A 23 -5.35 36.50 -7.55
C ALA A 23 -6.71 37.21 -7.73
N ALA A 24 -6.81 38.07 -8.75
CA ALA A 24 -8.09 38.52 -9.27
C ALA A 24 -8.06 38.64 -10.80
N ARG A 25 -9.08 38.01 -11.40
CA ARG A 25 -9.50 38.08 -12.80
C ARG A 25 -9.95 39.50 -13.15
N SER A 26 -9.89 39.89 -14.42
CA SER A 26 -10.81 40.92 -14.94
C SER A 26 -11.25 40.60 -16.36
N HIS A 27 -12.56 40.66 -16.56
CA HIS A 27 -13.25 40.69 -17.84
C HIS A 27 -13.46 42.15 -18.28
N ALA A 28 -13.61 42.30 -19.59
CA ALA A 28 -13.74 43.51 -20.39
C ALA A 28 -14.90 44.45 -20.01
N ALA A 29 -14.71 45.74 -20.35
CA ALA A 29 -15.75 46.61 -20.91
C ALA A 29 -15.11 47.77 -21.70
N CYS A 30 -15.89 48.35 -22.59
CA CYS A 30 -15.53 48.95 -23.86
C CYS A 30 -15.73 50.49 -23.90
N ARG A 31 -15.23 51.11 -24.99
CA ARG A 31 -15.56 52.45 -25.58
C ARG A 31 -14.79 53.66 -25.04
N LEU A 32 -14.42 54.70 -25.81
CA LEU A 32 -14.40 55.06 -27.25
C LEU A 32 -13.55 56.37 -27.37
N LEU A 33 -12.84 56.53 -28.50
CA LEU A 33 -12.54 57.76 -29.29
C LEU A 33 -11.91 59.01 -28.58
N SER A 34 -10.96 59.79 -29.09
CA SER A 34 -10.66 60.26 -30.45
C SER A 34 -9.32 61.05 -30.50
N SER A 35 -8.74 61.11 -31.71
CA SER A 35 -7.99 62.20 -32.37
C SER A 35 -6.70 62.83 -31.78
N ALA A 36 -5.56 62.48 -32.43
CA ALA A 36 -4.55 63.33 -33.14
C ALA A 36 -3.96 64.62 -32.51
N PRO A 37 -2.89 65.24 -33.07
CA PRO A 37 -1.55 64.74 -33.44
C PRO A 37 -0.40 65.62 -32.84
N ARG A 38 0.86 65.23 -33.11
CA ARG A 38 2.15 65.96 -32.88
C ARG A 38 2.12 67.46 -33.28
N PRO A 39 2.94 68.37 -32.68
CA PRO A 39 4.32 68.58 -33.16
C PRO A 39 5.37 69.06 -32.13
N ALA A 40 6.62 69.13 -32.61
CA ALA A 40 7.88 69.41 -31.94
C ALA A 40 8.12 70.90 -31.58
N ALA A 41 8.98 71.17 -30.57
CA ALA A 41 10.14 72.06 -30.66
C ALA A 41 10.86 72.22 -29.29
N LEU A 42 12.19 72.08 -29.33
CA LEU A 42 13.20 72.53 -28.35
C LEU A 42 13.09 74.07 -28.11
N PRO A 43 13.62 74.69 -27.03
CA PRO A 43 14.99 74.49 -26.53
C PRO A 43 15.26 74.72 -25.02
N HIS A 44 16.53 74.44 -24.63
CA HIS A 44 17.28 74.89 -23.43
C HIS A 44 17.80 73.77 -22.52
N ALA A 45 19.09 73.44 -22.74
CA ALA A 45 20.00 72.98 -21.70
C ALA A 45 20.45 74.20 -20.84
N PRO A 46 21.07 74.05 -19.65
CA PRO A 46 21.66 72.82 -19.10
C PRO A 46 21.33 72.57 -17.61
N GLN A 47 20.99 71.33 -17.26
CA GLN A 47 21.18 70.86 -15.88
C GLN A 47 21.84 69.48 -15.90
N ALA A 48 22.95 69.43 -15.15
CA ALA A 48 23.87 68.35 -14.86
C ALA A 48 23.44 66.95 -15.33
N VAL A 49 24.11 66.47 -16.38
CA VAL A 49 24.14 65.04 -16.71
C VAL A 49 24.98 64.34 -15.64
N THR A 50 24.31 63.71 -14.68
CA THR A 50 24.90 62.58 -13.96
C THR A 50 25.05 61.45 -14.97
N TYR A 51 26.28 61.21 -15.42
CA TYR A 51 26.64 59.99 -16.15
C TYR A 51 26.37 58.78 -15.24
N GLN A 52 25.18 58.20 -15.33
CA GLN A 52 25.03 56.78 -15.05
C GLN A 52 25.53 56.04 -16.28
N THR A 53 26.82 55.72 -16.28
CA THR A 53 27.37 54.69 -17.16
C THR A 53 26.69 53.37 -16.81
N SER A 54 25.61 53.03 -17.52
CA SER A 54 25.19 51.64 -17.59
C SER A 54 26.34 50.88 -18.23
N ARG A 55 27.06 50.07 -17.45
CA ARG A 55 28.05 49.15 -18.02
C ARG A 55 27.33 48.29 -19.06
N ASN A 56 27.76 48.37 -20.32
CA ASN A 56 27.29 47.44 -21.36
C ASN A 56 27.48 46.00 -20.86
N ALA A 57 26.51 45.14 -21.11
CA ALA A 57 26.50 43.75 -20.67
C ALA A 57 27.84 43.03 -20.96
N ALA A 58 28.22 42.13 -20.04
CA ALA A 58 29.53 41.50 -19.91
C ALA A 58 30.21 41.10 -21.24
N THR A 59 31.28 41.82 -21.63
CA THR A 59 32.13 41.48 -22.79
C THR A 59 33.41 40.73 -22.43
N PHE A 60 33.82 40.70 -21.15
CA PHE A 60 35.10 40.11 -20.73
C PHE A 60 35.08 38.59 -20.54
N ALA A 61 33.91 37.97 -20.38
CA ALA A 61 33.77 36.53 -20.12
C ALA A 61 32.56 35.96 -20.86
N HIS A 62 32.70 35.81 -22.18
CA HIS A 62 31.66 35.22 -23.01
C HIS A 62 31.56 33.70 -22.78
N SER A 63 30.37 33.13 -22.96
CA SER A 63 30.11 31.68 -22.83
C SER A 63 31.07 30.78 -23.63
N HIS A 64 31.55 31.22 -24.79
CA HIS A 64 32.46 30.44 -25.61
C HIS A 64 33.86 30.26 -24.96
N HIS A 65 34.26 31.15 -24.05
CA HIS A 65 35.50 30.96 -23.27
C HIS A 65 35.36 29.79 -22.29
N ALA A 66 34.18 29.57 -21.70
CA ALA A 66 33.94 28.44 -20.81
C ALA A 66 33.97 27.11 -21.58
N ASP A 67 33.41 27.09 -22.79
CA ASP A 67 33.46 25.93 -23.69
C ASP A 67 34.90 25.62 -24.15
N ALA A 68 35.67 26.65 -24.51
CA ALA A 68 37.06 26.49 -24.95
C ALA A 68 37.96 25.90 -23.85
N VAL A 69 37.81 26.34 -22.59
CA VAL A 69 38.60 25.81 -21.46
C VAL A 69 38.19 24.38 -21.08
N SER A 70 36.98 23.95 -21.44
CA SER A 70 36.49 22.61 -21.11
C SER A 70 36.81 21.57 -22.18
N THR A 71 37.29 21.98 -23.36
CA THR A 71 37.60 21.04 -24.45
C THR A 71 38.87 20.25 -24.13
N ILE A 72 38.82 18.92 -24.15
CA ILE A 72 40.00 18.06 -23.91
C ILE A 72 40.85 18.02 -25.18
N PRO A 73 42.11 18.49 -25.18
CA PRO A 73 43.04 18.24 -26.28
C PRO A 73 43.53 16.78 -26.21
N THR A 74 43.49 16.06 -27.34
CA THR A 74 44.06 14.71 -27.40
C THR A 74 45.58 14.78 -27.51
N VAL A 75 46.26 13.87 -26.82
CA VAL A 75 47.71 13.65 -26.94
C VAL A 75 48.03 12.28 -27.57
N VAL A 76 47.00 11.56 -28.04
CA VAL A 76 47.13 10.22 -28.63
C VAL A 76 47.69 10.33 -30.05
N ASP A 77 48.83 9.68 -30.27
CA ASP A 77 49.37 9.45 -31.60
C ASP A 77 48.93 8.07 -32.12
N THR A 78 47.97 8.06 -33.04
CA THR A 78 47.44 6.83 -33.66
C THR A 78 48.44 6.11 -34.56
N SER A 79 49.56 6.77 -34.91
CA SER A 79 50.63 6.18 -35.71
C SER A 79 51.69 5.44 -34.88
N SER A 80 51.70 5.67 -33.55
CA SER A 80 52.65 5.09 -32.60
C SER A 80 52.56 3.56 -32.53
N SER A 81 53.67 2.91 -32.17
CA SER A 81 53.73 1.45 -32.00
C SER A 81 52.85 0.96 -30.86
N ASP A 82 52.82 1.69 -29.73
CA ASP A 82 51.99 1.34 -28.57
C ASP A 82 50.49 1.35 -28.91
N PHE A 83 50.02 2.37 -29.65
CA PHE A 83 48.62 2.44 -30.07
C PHE A 83 48.25 1.28 -31.00
N LYS A 84 49.12 0.95 -31.97
CA LYS A 84 48.91 -0.16 -32.90
C LYS A 84 48.88 -1.52 -32.20
N GLU A 85 49.77 -1.74 -31.24
CA GLU A 85 49.81 -2.98 -30.43
C GLU A 85 48.54 -3.12 -29.58
N ASN A 86 48.15 -2.05 -28.87
CA ASN A 86 46.92 -2.01 -28.08
C ASN A 86 45.69 -2.28 -28.94
N LYS A 87 45.61 -1.61 -30.10
CA LYS A 87 44.49 -1.74 -31.04
C LYS A 87 44.37 -3.17 -31.55
N LEU A 88 45.48 -3.78 -31.98
CA LEU A 88 45.50 -5.16 -32.45
C LEU A 88 44.99 -6.14 -31.38
N GLY A 89 45.50 -6.03 -30.15
CA GLY A 89 45.08 -6.91 -29.05
C GLY A 89 43.60 -6.74 -28.67
N MET A 90 43.10 -5.50 -28.68
CA MET A 90 41.69 -5.23 -28.42
C MET A 90 40.78 -5.70 -29.57
N GLU A 91 41.20 -5.54 -30.82
CA GLU A 91 40.48 -6.03 -31.99
C GLU A 91 40.37 -7.56 -31.97
N GLU A 92 41.43 -8.27 -31.58
CA GLU A 92 41.40 -9.73 -31.39
C GLU A 92 40.43 -10.14 -30.28
N ALA A 93 40.50 -9.48 -29.11
CA ALA A 93 39.58 -9.75 -28.00
C ALA A 93 38.11 -9.48 -28.40
N THR A 94 37.88 -8.41 -29.15
CA THR A 94 36.55 -8.03 -29.65
C THR A 94 36.06 -9.01 -30.72
N ALA A 95 36.92 -9.46 -31.64
CA ALA A 95 36.59 -10.47 -32.63
C ALA A 95 36.21 -11.81 -31.98
N ASN A 96 36.94 -12.23 -30.95
CA ASN A 96 36.61 -13.42 -30.16
C ASN A 96 35.25 -13.29 -29.48
N LEU A 97 34.95 -12.11 -28.91
CA LEU A 97 33.64 -11.83 -28.33
C LEU A 97 32.53 -11.86 -29.38
N VAL A 98 32.73 -11.26 -30.55
CA VAL A 98 31.76 -11.27 -31.66
C VAL A 98 31.49 -12.70 -32.13
N ASN A 99 32.51 -13.55 -32.23
CA ASN A 99 32.36 -14.96 -32.57
C ASN A 99 31.55 -15.72 -31.52
N LEU A 100 31.83 -15.49 -30.22
CA LEU A 100 31.07 -16.08 -29.12
C LEU A 100 29.62 -15.61 -29.12
N HIS A 101 29.37 -14.31 -29.29
CA HIS A 101 28.02 -13.76 -29.40
C HIS A 101 27.29 -14.33 -30.62
N THR A 102 27.95 -14.49 -31.76
CA THR A 102 27.36 -15.10 -32.96
C THR A 102 26.97 -16.55 -32.70
N LYS A 103 27.81 -17.32 -31.99
CA LYS A 103 27.49 -18.69 -31.57
C LYS A 103 26.34 -18.74 -30.57
N ILE A 104 26.31 -17.85 -29.58
CA ILE A 104 25.23 -17.79 -28.58
C ILE A 104 23.91 -17.34 -29.21
N ALA A 105 23.97 -16.40 -30.16
CA ALA A 105 22.80 -15.86 -30.84
C ALA A 105 22.04 -16.92 -31.64
N GLN A 106 22.69 -18.03 -31.99
CA GLN A 106 22.08 -19.18 -32.63
C GLN A 106 21.04 -19.89 -31.76
N GLY A 107 21.10 -19.77 -30.43
CA GLY A 107 20.22 -20.48 -29.50
C GLY A 107 20.60 -21.95 -29.35
N GLY A 108 19.61 -22.83 -29.28
CA GLY A 108 19.82 -24.27 -29.12
C GLY A 108 20.41 -24.98 -30.36
N PRO A 109 20.69 -26.29 -30.24
CA PRO A 109 21.25 -27.09 -31.34
C PRO A 109 20.38 -27.04 -32.62
N GLN A 110 21.00 -27.17 -33.80
CA GLN A 110 20.30 -27.11 -35.11
C GLN A 110 19.01 -27.94 -35.14
N LYS A 111 19.07 -29.20 -34.68
CA LYS A 111 17.91 -30.11 -34.61
C LYS A 111 16.74 -29.54 -33.80
N ALA A 112 17.00 -28.81 -32.71
CA ALA A 112 15.97 -28.18 -31.89
C ALA A 112 15.33 -26.99 -32.61
N ARG A 113 16.14 -26.20 -33.33
CA ARG A 113 15.68 -25.06 -34.14
C ARG A 113 14.83 -25.51 -35.33
N ASP A 114 15.28 -26.52 -36.05
CA ASP A 114 14.51 -27.09 -37.17
C ASP A 114 13.16 -27.62 -36.68
N LYS A 115 13.15 -28.31 -35.53
CA LYS A 115 11.90 -28.78 -34.90
C LYS A 115 11.00 -27.62 -34.45
N HIS A 116 11.57 -26.50 -34.01
CA HIS A 116 10.81 -25.30 -33.63
C HIS A 116 10.16 -24.65 -34.86
N ILE A 117 10.91 -24.50 -35.95
CA ILE A 117 10.42 -23.95 -37.23
C ILE A 117 9.38 -24.88 -37.87
N GLN A 118 9.60 -26.20 -37.84
CA GLN A 118 8.64 -27.20 -38.33
C GLN A 118 7.28 -27.15 -37.61
N ARG A 119 7.24 -26.59 -36.40
CA ARG A 119 6.00 -26.36 -35.65
C ARG A 119 5.31 -25.04 -36.01
N GLY A 120 5.80 -24.31 -37.02
CA GLY A 120 5.26 -23.02 -37.45
C GLY A 120 5.65 -21.84 -36.55
N LYS A 121 6.63 -22.02 -35.65
CA LYS A 121 7.01 -21.01 -34.65
C LYS A 121 8.17 -20.16 -35.13
N MET A 122 8.13 -18.86 -34.84
CA MET A 122 9.26 -17.94 -35.01
C MET A 122 10.33 -18.21 -33.95
N LEU A 123 11.61 -18.05 -34.31
CA LEU A 123 12.69 -18.09 -33.32
C LEU A 123 12.62 -16.86 -32.41
N VAL A 124 13.18 -16.97 -31.21
CA VAL A 124 13.09 -15.93 -30.17
C VAL A 124 13.60 -14.56 -30.65
N ARG A 125 14.71 -14.51 -31.38
CA ARG A 125 15.29 -13.26 -31.90
C ARG A 125 14.51 -12.70 -33.08
N ASP A 126 13.89 -13.56 -33.89
CA ASP A 126 12.99 -13.13 -34.95
C ASP A 126 11.73 -12.49 -34.36
N ARG A 127 11.19 -13.06 -33.27
CA ARG A 127 10.07 -12.48 -32.53
C ARG A 127 10.41 -11.09 -31.97
N VAL A 128 11.58 -10.95 -31.34
CA VAL A 128 12.04 -9.64 -30.85
C VAL A 128 12.21 -8.64 -32.01
N THR A 129 12.80 -9.06 -33.12
CA THR A 129 13.01 -8.21 -34.30
C THR A 129 11.69 -7.76 -34.92
N ALA A 130 10.68 -8.63 -34.98
CA ALA A 130 9.36 -8.29 -35.48
C ALA A 130 8.53 -7.44 -34.49
N LEU A 131 8.83 -7.51 -33.19
CA LEU A 131 8.15 -6.73 -32.15
C LEU A 131 8.60 -5.27 -32.14
N ILE A 132 9.91 -5.01 -32.26
CA ILE A 132 10.49 -3.67 -32.16
C ILE A 132 10.20 -2.82 -33.40
N ASP A 133 10.20 -1.50 -33.23
CA ASP A 133 9.98 -0.55 -34.30
C ASP A 133 11.12 -0.58 -35.34
N PRO A 134 10.80 -0.65 -36.65
CA PRO A 134 11.82 -0.66 -37.70
C PRO A 134 12.79 0.53 -37.60
N GLY A 135 14.09 0.25 -37.72
CA GLY A 135 15.13 1.28 -37.66
C GLY A 135 15.51 1.73 -36.23
N THR A 136 14.86 1.20 -35.19
CA THR A 136 15.22 1.49 -33.80
C THR A 136 16.24 0.49 -33.25
N PRO A 137 17.11 0.89 -32.30
CA PRO A 137 18.07 -0.02 -31.70
C PRO A 137 17.41 -0.95 -30.67
N PHE A 138 17.97 -2.15 -30.53
CA PHE A 138 17.69 -3.06 -29.42
C PHE A 138 18.95 -3.21 -28.56
N LEU A 139 18.86 -2.83 -27.29
CA LEU A 139 19.93 -3.01 -26.32
C LEU A 139 19.72 -4.36 -25.62
N GLU A 140 20.35 -5.41 -26.15
CA GLU A 140 20.34 -6.73 -25.53
C GLU A 140 21.20 -6.76 -24.25
N LEU A 141 20.73 -7.50 -23.24
CA LEU A 141 21.34 -7.58 -21.91
C LEU A 141 21.84 -9.00 -21.61
N SER A 142 23.00 -9.08 -20.96
CA SER A 142 23.64 -10.30 -20.45
C SER A 142 23.67 -11.43 -21.48
N GLN A 143 24.19 -11.15 -22.67
CA GLN A 143 24.28 -12.08 -23.80
C GLN A 143 25.03 -13.36 -23.42
N MET A 144 26.09 -13.25 -22.62
CA MET A 144 26.94 -14.36 -22.19
C MET A 144 26.37 -15.22 -21.07
N ALA A 145 25.17 -14.90 -20.53
CA ALA A 145 24.60 -15.62 -19.39
C ALA A 145 24.63 -17.15 -19.60
N GLY A 146 25.09 -17.90 -18.59
CA GLY A 146 25.17 -19.36 -18.63
C GLY A 146 26.36 -19.95 -19.39
N TYR A 147 27.18 -19.13 -20.05
CA TYR A 147 28.38 -19.59 -20.76
C TYR A 147 29.33 -20.34 -19.82
N GLU A 148 29.65 -21.59 -20.17
CA GLU A 148 30.55 -22.49 -19.40
C GLU A 148 30.20 -22.65 -17.91
N MET A 149 28.94 -22.43 -17.52
CA MET A 149 28.51 -22.57 -16.13
C MET A 149 28.06 -23.98 -15.75
N TYR A 150 27.45 -24.72 -16.69
CA TYR A 150 26.84 -26.02 -16.42
C TYR A 150 27.64 -27.13 -17.12
N GLN A 151 28.21 -28.05 -16.33
CA GLN A 151 29.06 -29.10 -16.86
C GLN A 151 28.28 -30.02 -17.81
N GLY A 152 28.75 -30.16 -19.05
CA GLY A 152 28.14 -31.02 -20.06
C GLY A 152 26.83 -30.47 -20.66
N GLU A 153 26.41 -29.26 -20.29
CA GLU A 153 25.18 -28.64 -20.77
C GLU A 153 25.43 -27.23 -21.29
N ASP A 154 25.12 -27.00 -22.56
CA ASP A 154 25.13 -25.65 -23.13
C ASP A 154 23.77 -24.97 -22.92
N VAL A 155 23.81 -23.76 -22.35
CA VAL A 155 22.64 -22.94 -22.02
C VAL A 155 22.88 -21.51 -22.53
N PRO A 156 22.95 -21.31 -23.85
CA PRO A 156 23.31 -20.02 -24.44
C PRO A 156 22.34 -18.92 -24.02
N ALA A 157 22.90 -17.75 -23.67
CA ALA A 157 22.18 -16.60 -23.12
C ALA A 157 21.30 -16.91 -21.90
N GLY A 158 21.52 -18.03 -21.22
CA GLY A 158 20.70 -18.51 -20.10
C GLY A 158 19.32 -19.00 -20.54
N GLY A 159 19.11 -19.32 -21.82
CA GLY A 159 17.80 -19.74 -22.36
C GLY A 159 16.75 -18.62 -22.43
N ILE A 160 17.18 -17.36 -22.31
CA ILE A 160 16.30 -16.19 -22.34
C ILE A 160 17.00 -14.98 -22.97
N VAL A 161 16.31 -14.30 -23.89
CA VAL A 161 16.75 -13.03 -24.48
C VAL A 161 16.05 -11.91 -23.75
N THR A 162 16.84 -10.99 -23.18
CA THR A 162 16.33 -9.82 -22.46
C THR A 162 16.93 -8.58 -23.05
N GLY A 163 16.17 -7.49 -23.16
CA GLY A 163 16.72 -6.23 -23.64
C GLY A 163 15.70 -5.12 -23.72
N ILE A 164 16.17 -3.93 -24.09
CA ILE A 164 15.34 -2.74 -24.20
C ILE A 164 15.18 -2.41 -25.67
N GLY A 165 13.93 -2.32 -26.13
CA GLY A 165 13.58 -1.99 -27.51
C GLY A 165 12.48 -0.94 -27.55
N THR A 166 12.35 -0.26 -28.70
CA THR A 166 11.25 0.69 -28.91
C THR A 166 10.09 -0.05 -29.57
N VAL A 167 8.88 0.06 -29.01
CA VAL A 167 7.65 -0.55 -29.51
C VAL A 167 6.57 0.52 -29.56
N ASN A 168 6.07 0.85 -30.75
CA ASN A 168 5.12 1.96 -30.95
C ASN A 168 5.58 3.28 -30.29
N GLY A 169 6.86 3.62 -30.44
CA GLY A 169 7.47 4.83 -29.88
C GLY A 169 7.80 4.76 -28.38
N VAL A 170 7.45 3.66 -27.70
CA VAL A 170 7.68 3.47 -26.25
C VAL A 170 8.89 2.58 -26.02
N GLN A 171 9.80 2.97 -25.13
CA GLN A 171 10.88 2.08 -24.68
C GLN A 171 10.33 1.03 -23.71
N CYS A 172 10.44 -0.24 -24.08
CA CYS A 172 9.94 -1.38 -23.31
C CYS A 172 11.07 -2.33 -22.93
N MET A 173 10.96 -2.93 -21.74
CA MET A 173 11.74 -4.11 -21.37
C MET A 173 11.12 -5.34 -22.01
N ILE A 174 11.87 -6.04 -22.84
CA ILE A 174 11.45 -7.26 -23.53
C ILE A 174 12.16 -8.45 -22.89
N VAL A 175 11.40 -9.47 -22.52
CA VAL A 175 11.89 -10.72 -21.91
C VAL A 175 11.31 -11.89 -22.69
N ALA A 176 12.14 -12.61 -23.44
CA ALA A 176 11.70 -13.62 -24.40
C ALA A 176 12.41 -14.96 -24.16
N ASN A 177 11.64 -16.02 -23.90
CA ASN A 177 12.22 -17.35 -23.69
C ASN A 177 12.70 -17.97 -25.01
N ASP A 178 13.87 -18.63 -24.97
CA ASP A 178 14.35 -19.43 -26.09
C ASP A 178 13.98 -20.90 -25.90
N ALA A 179 12.85 -21.30 -26.47
CA ALA A 179 12.38 -22.69 -26.41
C ALA A 179 13.34 -23.71 -27.07
N THR A 180 14.27 -23.25 -27.91
CA THR A 180 15.26 -24.14 -28.54
C THR A 180 16.36 -24.56 -27.56
N VAL A 181 16.59 -23.77 -26.50
CA VAL A 181 17.57 -24.04 -25.44
C VAL A 181 16.90 -24.85 -24.34
N LYS A 182 17.15 -26.17 -24.33
CA LYS A 182 16.62 -27.09 -23.30
C LYS A 182 15.11 -26.96 -23.07
N GLY A 183 14.34 -26.67 -24.13
CA GLY A 183 12.89 -26.47 -24.04
C GLY A 183 12.46 -25.16 -23.38
N GLY A 184 13.35 -24.17 -23.28
CA GLY A 184 13.11 -22.90 -22.59
C GLY A 184 13.03 -23.04 -21.08
N THR A 185 13.64 -24.09 -20.51
CA THR A 185 13.57 -24.36 -19.06
C THR A 185 14.41 -23.37 -18.26
N TYR A 186 13.93 -23.01 -17.07
CA TYR A 186 14.61 -22.06 -16.19
C TYR A 186 15.72 -22.75 -15.38
N TYR A 187 16.97 -22.40 -15.72
CA TYR A 187 18.15 -22.67 -14.91
C TYR A 187 18.33 -21.57 -13.84
N PRO A 188 19.17 -21.77 -12.81
CA PRO A 188 19.47 -20.73 -11.83
C PRO A 188 19.88 -19.38 -12.47
N VAL A 189 20.69 -19.43 -13.54
CA VAL A 189 21.10 -18.22 -14.28
C VAL A 189 19.94 -17.58 -15.05
N THR A 190 18.99 -18.37 -15.56
CA THR A 190 17.79 -17.88 -16.25
C THR A 190 16.93 -17.06 -15.29
N VAL A 191 16.72 -17.56 -14.07
CA VAL A 191 15.99 -16.84 -13.02
C VAL A 191 16.69 -15.53 -12.71
N LYS A 192 18.00 -15.57 -12.45
CA LYS A 192 18.80 -14.38 -12.17
C LYS A 192 18.70 -13.33 -13.29
N LYS A 193 18.72 -13.78 -14.56
CA LYS A 193 18.59 -12.90 -15.73
C LYS A 193 17.21 -12.29 -15.88
N HIS A 194 16.16 -13.07 -15.68
CA HIS A 194 14.79 -12.57 -15.67
C HIS A 194 14.60 -11.52 -14.56
N LEU A 195 15.04 -11.81 -13.34
CA LEU A 195 14.95 -10.87 -12.21
C LEU A 195 15.75 -9.59 -12.48
N ARG A 196 16.95 -9.67 -13.06
CA ARG A 196 17.71 -8.47 -13.45
C ARG A 196 16.97 -7.61 -14.47
N ALA A 197 16.34 -8.22 -15.47
CA ALA A 197 15.52 -7.49 -16.43
C ALA A 197 14.35 -6.75 -15.76
N GLN A 198 13.67 -7.40 -14.80
CA GLN A 198 12.61 -6.74 -14.01
C GLN A 198 13.15 -5.64 -13.10
N THR A 199 14.33 -5.79 -12.49
CA THR A 199 14.97 -4.72 -11.72
C THR A 199 15.22 -3.50 -12.58
N ILE A 200 15.77 -3.68 -13.78
CA ILE A 200 15.99 -2.59 -14.74
C ILE A 200 14.65 -1.95 -15.14
N ALA A 201 13.62 -2.76 -15.42
CA ALA A 201 12.30 -2.24 -15.76
C ALA A 201 11.66 -1.43 -14.62
N GLN A 202 11.70 -1.95 -13.39
CA GLN A 202 11.14 -1.29 -12.22
C GLN A 202 11.86 0.03 -11.91
N GLU A 203 13.20 0.01 -11.89
CA GLU A 203 14.00 1.19 -11.57
C GLU A 203 13.80 2.30 -12.60
N ASN A 204 13.72 1.95 -13.89
CA ASN A 204 13.61 2.91 -15.00
C ASN A 204 12.17 3.11 -15.50
N ARG A 205 11.18 2.49 -14.84
CA ARG A 205 9.76 2.51 -15.21
C ARG A 205 9.51 2.16 -16.69
N LEU A 206 10.02 1.02 -17.13
CA LEU A 206 9.80 0.52 -18.49
C LEU A 206 8.61 -0.46 -18.51
N PRO A 207 7.62 -0.29 -19.39
CA PRO A 207 6.64 -1.34 -19.66
C PRO A 207 7.33 -2.67 -19.99
N CYS A 208 6.82 -3.77 -19.44
CA CYS A 208 7.38 -5.11 -19.62
C CYS A 208 6.59 -5.88 -20.68
N ILE A 209 7.29 -6.51 -21.62
CA ILE A 209 6.71 -7.44 -22.60
C ILE A 209 7.38 -8.81 -22.44
N TYR A 210 6.60 -9.80 -22.00
CA TYR A 210 7.03 -11.17 -21.78
C TYR A 210 6.62 -12.06 -22.96
N LEU A 211 7.57 -12.50 -23.79
CA LEU A 211 7.34 -13.50 -24.83
C LEU A 211 7.58 -14.90 -24.25
N VAL A 212 6.50 -15.50 -23.75
CA VAL A 212 6.53 -16.71 -22.92
C VAL A 212 6.50 -17.97 -23.79
N ASP A 213 7.52 -18.81 -23.62
CA ASP A 213 7.67 -20.07 -24.35
C ASP A 213 8.62 -21.01 -23.56
N SER A 214 8.14 -21.55 -22.44
CA SER A 214 8.98 -22.23 -21.45
C SER A 214 8.36 -23.54 -20.95
N GLY A 215 9.15 -24.62 -21.00
CA GLY A 215 8.80 -25.93 -20.45
C GLY A 215 8.79 -26.04 -18.92
N GLY A 216 9.05 -24.96 -18.17
CA GLY A 216 9.07 -24.95 -16.70
C GLY A 216 10.48 -24.79 -16.11
N ALA A 217 10.70 -25.29 -14.89
CA ALA A 217 11.98 -25.19 -14.19
C ALA A 217 12.92 -26.36 -14.54
N ASN A 218 14.23 -26.13 -14.49
CA ASN A 218 15.23 -27.19 -14.57
C ASN A 218 15.19 -28.03 -13.27
N LEU A 219 14.55 -29.21 -13.34
CA LEU A 219 14.31 -30.06 -12.17
C LEU A 219 15.60 -30.51 -11.44
N PRO A 220 16.72 -30.87 -12.11
CA PRO A 220 17.96 -31.22 -11.42
C PRO A 220 18.49 -30.10 -10.50
N ASN A 221 18.32 -28.84 -10.89
CA ASN A 221 18.76 -27.67 -10.12
C ASN A 221 17.61 -26.98 -9.37
N GLN A 222 16.50 -27.67 -9.07
CA GLN A 222 15.30 -27.04 -8.50
C GLN A 222 15.56 -26.27 -7.18
N ALA A 223 16.50 -26.75 -6.37
CA ALA A 223 16.85 -26.11 -5.08
C ALA A 223 17.41 -24.68 -5.27
N ASP A 224 18.09 -24.43 -6.39
CA ASP A 224 18.65 -23.13 -6.78
C ASP A 224 17.73 -22.34 -7.72
N VAL A 225 16.50 -22.83 -7.94
CA VAL A 225 15.51 -22.23 -8.83
C VAL A 225 14.22 -21.89 -8.12
N PHE A 226 13.80 -22.59 -7.05
CA PHE A 226 12.46 -22.46 -6.47
C PHE A 226 12.36 -21.72 -5.13
N PRO A 227 13.09 -22.09 -4.05
CA PRO A 227 12.68 -21.74 -2.68
C PRO A 227 13.09 -20.34 -2.17
N ASP A 228 14.21 -19.77 -2.60
CA ASP A 228 14.81 -18.60 -1.95
C ASP A 228 14.23 -17.26 -2.44
N VAL A 229 14.53 -16.16 -1.74
CA VAL A 229 13.98 -14.82 -1.98
C VAL A 229 14.21 -14.28 -3.40
N ASN A 230 15.29 -14.72 -4.06
CA ASN A 230 15.65 -14.34 -5.44
C ASN A 230 15.49 -15.50 -6.43
N HIS A 231 14.61 -16.45 -6.12
CA HIS A 231 14.27 -17.58 -6.98
C HIS A 231 12.99 -17.30 -7.79
N PHE A 232 12.48 -18.31 -8.49
CA PHE A 232 11.46 -18.19 -9.53
C PHE A 232 10.19 -17.44 -9.07
N GLY A 233 9.75 -17.64 -7.83
CA GLY A 233 8.59 -16.95 -7.25
C GLY A 233 8.73 -15.42 -7.20
N ARG A 234 9.96 -14.90 -7.19
CA ARG A 234 10.24 -13.45 -7.16
C ARG A 234 9.82 -12.76 -8.46
N ILE A 235 9.74 -13.49 -9.57
CA ILE A 235 9.26 -12.96 -10.86
C ILE A 235 7.83 -12.44 -10.70
N PHE A 236 6.96 -13.25 -10.09
CA PHE A 236 5.55 -12.93 -9.88
C PHE A 236 5.36 -11.78 -8.87
N TYR A 237 6.15 -11.80 -7.79
CA TYR A 237 6.18 -10.71 -6.82
C TYR A 237 6.53 -9.37 -7.50
N ASN A 238 7.58 -9.36 -8.32
CA ASN A 238 7.99 -8.16 -9.04
C ASN A 238 6.94 -7.72 -10.08
N GLN A 239 6.31 -8.64 -10.82
CA GLN A 239 5.23 -8.31 -11.76
C GLN A 239 4.06 -7.61 -11.06
N ALA A 240 3.57 -8.18 -9.96
CA ALA A 240 2.47 -7.58 -9.20
C ALA A 240 2.82 -6.19 -8.66
N ARG A 241 4.05 -6.01 -8.16
CA ARG A 241 4.55 -4.72 -7.64
C ARG A 241 4.73 -3.69 -8.76
N MET A 242 5.26 -4.08 -9.91
CA MET A 242 5.41 -3.19 -11.06
C MET A 242 4.04 -2.77 -11.61
N SER A 243 3.11 -3.70 -11.76
CA SER A 243 1.71 -3.40 -12.12
C SER A 243 1.09 -2.41 -11.11
N SER A 244 1.26 -2.62 -9.80
CA SER A 244 0.77 -1.68 -8.78
C SER A 244 1.48 -0.31 -8.79
N MET A 245 2.67 -0.22 -9.38
CA MET A 245 3.40 1.04 -9.61
C MET A 245 2.99 1.72 -10.92
N GLY A 246 2.00 1.17 -11.64
CA GLY A 246 1.55 1.65 -12.95
C GLY A 246 2.57 1.39 -14.06
N ILE A 247 3.40 0.37 -13.92
CA ILE A 247 4.32 -0.10 -14.97
C ILE A 247 3.64 -1.27 -15.69
N PRO A 248 3.16 -1.09 -16.93
CA PRO A 248 2.35 -2.10 -17.61
C PRO A 248 3.09 -3.42 -17.81
N GLN A 249 2.40 -4.53 -17.55
CA GLN A 249 2.87 -5.90 -17.74
C GLN A 249 2.09 -6.55 -18.89
N ILE A 250 2.74 -6.86 -20.00
CA ILE A 250 2.13 -7.49 -21.17
C ILE A 250 2.76 -8.87 -21.37
N SER A 251 1.96 -9.92 -21.52
CA SER A 251 2.44 -11.27 -21.85
C SER A 251 1.93 -11.75 -23.20
N VAL A 252 2.79 -12.50 -23.90
CA VAL A 252 2.50 -13.15 -25.16
C VAL A 252 2.89 -14.61 -25.03
N VAL A 253 1.91 -15.50 -24.85
CA VAL A 253 2.11 -16.95 -24.68
C VAL A 253 2.17 -17.61 -26.05
N MET A 254 3.39 -17.95 -26.45
CA MET A 254 3.73 -18.47 -27.79
C MET A 254 4.16 -19.95 -27.71
N GLY A 255 3.85 -20.63 -26.62
CA GLY A 255 4.23 -22.03 -26.38
C GLY A 255 3.77 -22.53 -25.01
N PRO A 256 4.38 -23.60 -24.48
CA PRO A 256 4.04 -24.10 -23.15
C PRO A 256 4.36 -23.07 -22.07
N CYS A 257 3.50 -23.03 -21.06
CA CYS A 257 3.59 -22.19 -19.87
C CYS A 257 3.03 -22.97 -18.68
N THR A 258 3.87 -23.83 -18.09
CA THR A 258 3.43 -24.83 -17.11
C THR A 258 3.82 -24.49 -15.66
N ALA A 259 3.04 -25.00 -14.71
CA ALA A 259 3.27 -24.91 -13.27
C ALA A 259 3.45 -23.47 -12.80
N GLY A 260 4.54 -23.16 -12.08
CA GLY A 260 4.79 -21.79 -11.63
C GLY A 260 4.83 -20.79 -12.78
N GLY A 261 5.29 -21.20 -13.98
CA GLY A 261 5.40 -20.32 -15.14
C GLY A 261 4.05 -19.75 -15.58
N ALA A 262 2.95 -20.46 -15.32
CA ALA A 262 1.59 -20.03 -15.64
C ALA A 262 1.20 -18.69 -14.99
N TYR A 263 1.88 -18.28 -13.92
CA TYR A 263 1.64 -17.00 -13.28
C TYR A 263 2.23 -15.80 -14.05
N VAL A 264 3.22 -15.99 -14.93
CA VAL A 264 3.72 -14.89 -15.79
C VAL A 264 2.59 -14.29 -16.62
N PRO A 265 1.83 -15.08 -17.41
CA PRO A 265 0.69 -14.54 -18.13
C PRO A 265 -0.52 -14.22 -17.25
N SER A 266 -0.78 -15.03 -16.22
CA SER A 266 -1.95 -14.81 -15.35
C SER A 266 -1.87 -13.53 -14.52
N MET A 267 -0.66 -13.04 -14.24
CA MET A 267 -0.41 -11.81 -13.49
C MET A 267 0.07 -10.64 -14.36
N SER A 268 -0.06 -10.77 -15.69
CA SER A 268 0.14 -9.65 -16.62
C SER A 268 -1.19 -8.90 -16.83
N ASP A 269 -1.09 -7.58 -16.98
CA ASP A 269 -2.23 -6.67 -17.16
C ASP A 269 -2.98 -6.98 -18.46
N GLU A 270 -2.24 -7.26 -19.54
CA GLU A 270 -2.76 -7.76 -20.82
C GLU A 270 -2.04 -9.04 -21.24
N ASN A 271 -2.79 -10.06 -21.66
CA ASN A 271 -2.28 -11.39 -21.98
C ASN A 271 -2.81 -11.87 -23.34
N ILE A 272 -1.88 -12.18 -24.24
CA ILE A 272 -2.12 -12.68 -25.59
C ILE A 272 -1.69 -14.14 -25.65
N ILE A 273 -2.50 -15.02 -26.24
CA ILE A 273 -2.16 -16.45 -26.43
C ILE A 273 -2.29 -16.86 -27.89
N VAL A 274 -1.35 -17.65 -28.40
CA VAL A 274 -1.42 -18.21 -29.76
C VAL A 274 -2.28 -19.48 -29.75
N GLU A 275 -3.32 -19.52 -30.58
CA GLU A 275 -4.23 -20.65 -30.75
C GLU A 275 -3.49 -21.93 -31.17
N ASN A 276 -3.85 -23.09 -30.59
CA ASN A 276 -3.24 -24.40 -30.90
C ASN A 276 -1.71 -24.48 -30.69
N GLN A 277 -1.12 -23.54 -29.95
CA GLN A 277 0.33 -23.45 -29.74
C GLN A 277 0.68 -23.02 -28.31
N GLY A 278 0.02 -21.96 -27.82
CA GLY A 278 0.14 -21.48 -26.46
C GLY A 278 -0.66 -22.34 -25.50
N HIS A 279 -0.06 -22.72 -24.37
CA HIS A 279 -0.73 -23.53 -23.37
C HIS A 279 -0.40 -23.03 -21.96
N ILE A 280 -1.41 -22.79 -21.12
CA ILE A 280 -1.24 -22.35 -19.73
C ILE A 280 -1.88 -23.37 -18.79
N PHE A 281 -1.12 -23.92 -17.84
CA PHE A 281 -1.70 -24.80 -16.82
C PHE A 281 -0.79 -24.93 -15.61
N LEU A 282 -1.38 -25.09 -14.42
CA LEU A 282 -0.62 -25.36 -13.18
C LEU A 282 -0.05 -26.78 -13.14
N ALA A 283 -0.73 -27.73 -13.78
CA ALA A 283 -0.27 -29.10 -13.93
C ALA A 283 -0.51 -29.50 -15.39
N GLY A 284 0.56 -29.83 -16.12
CA GLY A 284 0.40 -30.31 -17.50
C GLY A 284 -0.21 -31.71 -17.59
N PRO A 285 -0.60 -32.17 -18.78
CA PRO A 285 -1.25 -33.46 -18.97
C PRO A 285 -0.55 -34.66 -18.31
N PRO A 286 0.80 -34.78 -18.33
CA PRO A 286 1.47 -35.88 -17.63
C PRO A 286 1.23 -35.86 -16.11
N LEU A 287 1.16 -34.68 -15.49
CA LEU A 287 0.97 -34.53 -14.05
C LEU A 287 -0.51 -34.73 -13.67
N VAL A 288 -1.44 -34.26 -14.49
CA VAL A 288 -2.88 -34.51 -14.32
C VAL A 288 -3.18 -36.00 -14.37
N LYS A 289 -2.64 -36.70 -15.37
CA LYS A 289 -2.77 -38.16 -15.50
C LYS A 289 -2.18 -38.90 -14.30
N ALA A 290 -1.01 -38.47 -13.83
CA ALA A 290 -0.38 -39.08 -12.66
C ALA A 290 -1.16 -38.85 -11.35
N ALA A 291 -1.76 -37.67 -11.18
CA ALA A 291 -2.45 -37.29 -9.95
C ALA A 291 -3.91 -37.80 -9.87
N THR A 292 -4.61 -37.85 -11.01
CA THR A 292 -6.07 -38.09 -11.05
C THR A 292 -6.48 -39.25 -11.95
N GLY A 293 -5.59 -39.74 -12.81
CA GLY A 293 -5.91 -40.71 -13.85
C GLY A 293 -6.58 -40.10 -15.10
N GLU A 294 -6.94 -38.82 -15.09
CA GLU A 294 -7.56 -38.13 -16.23
C GLU A 294 -6.58 -38.02 -17.40
N VAL A 295 -7.06 -38.40 -18.60
CA VAL A 295 -6.31 -38.29 -19.85
C VAL A 295 -6.92 -37.17 -20.66
N VAL A 296 -6.22 -36.04 -20.69
CA VAL A 296 -6.64 -34.81 -21.39
C VAL A 296 -5.50 -34.31 -22.28
N SER A 297 -5.82 -33.69 -23.41
CA SER A 297 -4.81 -33.09 -24.28
C SER A 297 -4.30 -31.76 -23.70
N ALA A 298 -3.16 -31.25 -24.20
CA ALA A 298 -2.67 -29.95 -23.74
C ALA A 298 -3.61 -28.79 -24.13
N GLU A 299 -4.21 -28.87 -25.32
CA GLU A 299 -5.14 -27.85 -25.83
C GLU A 299 -6.46 -27.87 -25.04
N ASP A 300 -6.99 -29.05 -24.73
CA ASP A 300 -8.24 -29.18 -23.97
C ASP A 300 -8.06 -28.79 -22.49
N LEU A 301 -6.85 -28.95 -21.94
CA LEU A 301 -6.56 -28.62 -20.54
C LEU A 301 -6.31 -27.13 -20.32
N GLY A 302 -5.66 -26.46 -21.28
CA GLY A 302 -5.20 -25.09 -21.09
C GLY A 302 -4.78 -24.38 -22.38
N GLY A 303 -5.44 -24.69 -23.49
CA GLY A 303 -5.18 -24.09 -24.80
C GLY A 303 -5.70 -22.67 -24.95
N GLY A 304 -5.44 -22.09 -26.12
CA GLY A 304 -5.77 -20.69 -26.41
C GLY A 304 -7.26 -20.37 -26.33
N LYS A 305 -8.10 -21.25 -26.87
CA LYS A 305 -9.57 -21.07 -26.84
C LYS A 305 -10.13 -21.18 -25.44
N LEU A 306 -9.71 -22.19 -24.68
CA LEU A 306 -10.16 -22.38 -23.31
C LEU A 306 -9.91 -21.11 -22.48
N HIS A 307 -8.71 -20.54 -22.57
CA HIS A 307 -8.37 -19.36 -21.78
C HIS A 307 -8.99 -18.06 -22.28
N SER A 308 -9.26 -17.94 -23.58
CA SER A 308 -9.83 -16.72 -24.17
C SER A 308 -11.35 -16.69 -24.14
N GLU A 309 -12.01 -17.86 -24.19
CA GLU A 309 -13.48 -17.97 -24.30
C GLU A 309 -14.14 -18.43 -23.00
N ILE A 310 -13.47 -19.26 -22.19
CA ILE A 310 -14.08 -19.92 -21.03
C ILE A 310 -13.53 -19.36 -19.71
N SER A 311 -12.21 -19.41 -19.53
CA SER A 311 -11.59 -19.13 -18.23
C SER A 311 -11.20 -17.66 -18.03
N GLY A 312 -11.14 -16.85 -19.09
CA GLY A 312 -10.70 -15.45 -19.05
C GLY A 312 -9.25 -15.23 -18.61
N VAL A 313 -8.40 -16.27 -18.67
CA VAL A 313 -6.97 -16.15 -18.31
C VAL A 313 -6.21 -15.35 -19.37
N THR A 314 -6.69 -15.31 -20.61
CA THR A 314 -6.10 -14.57 -21.73
C THR A 314 -7.12 -13.57 -22.28
N ASP A 315 -6.65 -12.40 -22.73
CA ASP A 315 -7.49 -11.32 -23.25
C ASP A 315 -7.64 -11.37 -24.77
N TYR A 316 -6.60 -11.87 -25.45
CA TYR A 316 -6.57 -11.92 -26.91
C TYR A 316 -6.09 -13.27 -27.41
N LEU A 317 -6.86 -13.85 -28.32
CA LEU A 317 -6.50 -15.05 -29.07
C LEU A 317 -5.83 -14.65 -30.39
N ALA A 318 -4.57 -15.01 -30.56
CA ALA A 318 -3.80 -14.84 -31.78
C ALA A 318 -3.82 -16.13 -32.62
N VAL A 319 -3.72 -16.02 -33.94
CA VAL A 319 -3.74 -17.18 -34.85
C VAL A 319 -2.34 -17.77 -35.09
N ASP A 320 -1.31 -16.94 -34.94
CA ASP A 320 0.10 -17.31 -35.09
C ASP A 320 0.99 -16.32 -34.32
N ASP A 321 2.31 -16.56 -34.34
CA ASP A 321 3.30 -15.71 -33.70
C ASP A 321 3.26 -14.26 -34.23
N ALA A 322 3.08 -14.06 -35.54
CA ALA A 322 3.10 -12.75 -36.16
C ALA A 322 1.90 -11.89 -35.72
N HIS A 323 0.70 -12.48 -35.71
CA HIS A 323 -0.50 -11.83 -35.22
C HIS A 323 -0.36 -11.50 -33.72
N ALA A 324 0.21 -12.39 -32.92
CA ALA A 324 0.42 -12.15 -31.49
C ALA A 324 1.32 -10.93 -31.23
N LEU A 325 2.37 -10.75 -32.04
CA LEU A 325 3.24 -9.57 -31.95
C LEU A 325 2.54 -8.28 -32.38
N VAL A 326 1.67 -8.34 -33.40
CA VAL A 326 0.82 -7.19 -33.79
C VAL A 326 -0.11 -6.77 -32.64
N LEU A 327 -0.71 -7.74 -31.94
CA LEU A 327 -1.55 -7.48 -30.77
C LEU A 327 -0.72 -6.88 -29.62
N ALA A 328 0.49 -7.39 -29.37
CA ALA A 328 1.38 -6.84 -28.34
C ALA A 328 1.76 -5.39 -28.63
N ARG A 329 2.09 -5.07 -29.90
CA ARG A 329 2.31 -3.69 -30.34
C ARG A 329 1.06 -2.84 -30.10
N ARG A 330 -0.12 -3.32 -30.48
CA ARG A 330 -1.40 -2.62 -30.26
C ARG A 330 -1.63 -2.31 -28.77
N SER A 331 -1.41 -3.26 -27.87
CA SER A 331 -1.51 -3.05 -26.43
C SER A 331 -0.57 -1.92 -25.98
N VAL A 332 0.69 -1.92 -26.42
CA VAL A 332 1.63 -0.81 -26.14
C VAL A 332 1.12 0.53 -26.67
N GLY A 333 0.53 0.55 -27.87
CA GLY A 333 -0.03 1.77 -28.48
C GLY A 333 -1.22 2.35 -27.69
N ASN A 334 -1.89 1.54 -26.87
CA ASN A 334 -3.04 1.94 -26.06
C ASN A 334 -2.70 2.32 -24.61
N LEU A 335 -1.42 2.24 -24.21
CA LEU A 335 -1.00 2.50 -22.83
C LEU A 335 -1.17 3.95 -22.37
N ASN A 336 -1.42 4.89 -23.31
CA ASN A 336 -1.38 6.33 -23.04
C ASN A 336 -0.04 6.74 -22.37
N TRP A 337 1.04 6.06 -22.76
CA TRP A 337 2.39 6.32 -22.32
C TRP A 337 2.88 7.60 -23.04
N HIS A 338 3.51 8.55 -22.31
CA HIS A 338 3.97 9.87 -22.79
C HIS A 338 2.99 11.07 -22.75
N ARG A 339 1.97 11.07 -21.87
CA ARG A 339 0.98 12.18 -21.74
C ARG A 339 1.56 13.59 -21.51
N ASN A 340 2.83 13.73 -21.10
CA ASN A 340 3.47 15.00 -20.74
C ASN A 340 4.82 15.30 -21.45
N GLN A 341 5.25 14.52 -22.45
CA GLN A 341 6.39 14.95 -23.26
C GLN A 341 5.90 15.97 -24.28
N THR A 342 6.06 17.26 -23.95
CA THR A 342 6.06 18.34 -24.93
C THR A 342 6.92 17.89 -26.10
N VAL A 343 6.34 17.85 -27.31
CA VAL A 343 6.98 17.42 -28.56
C VAL A 343 8.46 17.81 -28.53
N SER A 344 9.31 16.81 -28.29
CA SER A 344 10.74 17.01 -28.12
C SER A 344 11.29 17.53 -29.45
N VAL A 345 11.66 18.81 -29.47
CA VAL A 345 12.70 19.27 -30.39
C VAL A 345 13.88 18.35 -30.11
N GLN A 346 14.25 17.50 -31.08
CA GLN A 346 15.42 16.63 -30.98
C GLN A 346 16.56 17.42 -30.33
N PRO A 347 17.04 17.03 -29.13
CA PRO A 347 18.04 17.83 -28.44
C PRO A 347 19.25 17.95 -29.35
N THR A 348 19.58 19.18 -29.74
CA THR A 348 20.78 19.45 -30.54
C THR A 348 22.00 19.14 -29.67
N TYR A 349 22.75 18.09 -30.00
CA TYR A 349 24.02 17.74 -29.36
C TYR A 349 25.17 17.83 -30.37
N LYS A 350 26.40 17.91 -29.85
CA LYS A 350 27.62 17.87 -30.66
C LYS A 350 28.23 16.49 -30.55
N GLU A 351 28.72 15.94 -31.66
CA GLU A 351 29.53 14.73 -31.59
C GLU A 351 30.89 15.00 -30.91
N PRO A 352 31.54 13.97 -30.35
CA PRO A 352 32.92 14.09 -29.88
C PRO A 352 33.85 14.55 -31.00
N LEU A 353 34.92 15.26 -30.66
CA LEU A 353 35.93 15.73 -31.61
C LEU A 353 36.82 14.59 -32.13
N TYR A 354 36.91 13.49 -31.40
CA TYR A 354 37.78 12.35 -31.70
C TYR A 354 36.96 11.09 -31.95
N ASP A 355 37.45 10.21 -32.82
CA ASP A 355 36.74 8.98 -33.20
C ASP A 355 36.69 7.98 -32.03
N ALA A 356 35.50 7.43 -31.76
CA ALA A 356 35.29 6.41 -30.75
C ALA A 356 36.06 5.10 -31.07
N ASN A 357 36.35 4.82 -32.34
CA ASN A 357 37.15 3.65 -32.75
C ASN A 357 38.60 3.70 -32.24
N GLU A 358 39.09 4.88 -31.84
CA GLU A 358 40.43 5.01 -31.26
C GLU A 358 40.52 4.45 -29.84
N LEU A 359 39.38 4.22 -29.15
CA LEU A 359 39.34 3.64 -27.81
C LEU A 359 40.05 2.28 -27.73
N SER A 360 39.97 1.49 -28.79
CA SER A 360 40.64 0.18 -28.88
C SER A 360 42.17 0.30 -28.80
N GLY A 361 42.75 1.35 -29.40
CA GLY A 361 44.19 1.63 -29.31
C GLY A 361 44.63 2.34 -28.04
N ILE A 362 43.69 2.91 -27.28
CA ILE A 362 43.95 3.59 -26.01
C ILE A 362 43.98 2.62 -24.83
N ALA A 363 43.03 1.69 -24.77
CA ALA A 363 42.85 0.82 -23.61
C ALA A 363 43.84 -0.37 -23.59
N GLY A 364 44.02 -1.03 -24.74
CA GLY A 364 44.82 -2.25 -24.87
C GLY A 364 44.35 -3.41 -23.97
N ILE A 365 45.05 -4.54 -24.04
CA ILE A 365 44.79 -5.73 -23.21
C ILE A 365 45.73 -5.85 -21.99
N ASN A 366 46.83 -5.09 -21.99
CA ASN A 366 47.80 -5.09 -20.90
C ASN A 366 47.38 -4.12 -19.79
N LEU A 367 46.63 -4.62 -18.81
CA LEU A 367 46.13 -3.83 -17.69
C LEU A 367 47.21 -3.31 -16.72
N ARG A 368 48.48 -3.65 -16.91
CA ARG A 368 49.60 -3.03 -16.18
C ARG A 368 49.94 -1.64 -16.73
N LYS A 369 49.64 -1.36 -18.00
CA LYS A 369 49.75 -0.03 -18.59
C LYS A 369 48.55 0.80 -18.13
N GLN A 370 48.81 2.04 -17.73
CA GLN A 370 47.75 2.95 -17.30
C GLN A 370 46.92 3.40 -18.51
N ILE A 371 45.60 3.24 -18.42
CA ILE A 371 44.67 3.76 -19.44
C ILE A 371 44.49 5.26 -19.19
N PRO A 372 44.82 6.15 -20.14
CA PRO A 372 44.65 7.59 -19.96
C PRO A 372 43.17 7.95 -19.99
N VAL A 373 42.58 8.14 -18.82
CA VAL A 373 41.11 8.21 -18.69
C VAL A 373 40.49 9.44 -19.33
N HIS A 374 41.22 10.56 -19.40
CA HIS A 374 40.80 11.76 -20.13
C HIS A 374 40.60 11.49 -21.62
N GLU A 375 41.40 10.61 -22.22
CA GLU A 375 41.27 10.21 -23.63
C GLU A 375 40.02 9.35 -23.86
N VAL A 376 39.63 8.55 -22.86
CA VAL A 376 38.36 7.82 -22.89
C VAL A 376 37.18 8.80 -22.80
N ILE A 377 37.23 9.74 -21.85
CA ILE A 377 36.19 10.77 -21.66
C ILE A 377 36.01 11.58 -22.95
N ALA A 378 37.11 12.02 -23.57
CA ALA A 378 37.09 12.85 -24.77
C ALA A 378 36.37 12.21 -25.96
N ARG A 379 36.29 10.87 -26.03
CA ARG A 379 35.64 10.11 -27.11
C ARG A 379 34.19 9.70 -26.81
N ILE A 380 33.72 9.92 -25.59
CA ILE A 380 32.34 9.57 -25.20
C ILE A 380 31.45 10.79 -24.92
N VAL A 381 32.01 11.96 -24.63
CA VAL A 381 31.25 13.18 -24.29
C VAL A 381 31.07 14.12 -25.48
N ASP A 382 29.97 14.88 -25.47
CA ASP A 382 29.60 15.81 -26.54
C ASP A 382 30.66 16.90 -26.72
N GLY A 383 31.12 17.10 -27.96
CA GLY A 383 32.15 18.08 -28.30
C GLY A 383 33.48 17.88 -27.57
N SER A 384 33.73 16.69 -27.02
CA SER A 384 34.90 16.40 -26.16
C SER A 384 35.08 17.41 -25.02
N SER A 385 33.96 17.99 -24.54
CA SER A 385 33.94 19.01 -23.50
C SER A 385 33.72 18.40 -22.11
N PHE A 386 34.68 18.58 -21.22
CA PHE A 386 34.69 18.08 -19.86
C PHE A 386 35.12 19.17 -18.88
N ALA A 387 34.17 19.62 -18.04
CA ALA A 387 34.45 20.57 -16.98
C ALA A 387 34.98 19.83 -15.75
N GLU A 388 36.31 19.64 -15.68
CA GLU A 388 36.95 18.89 -14.61
C GLU A 388 36.82 19.59 -13.25
N PHE A 389 36.38 18.82 -12.24
CA PHE A 389 36.25 19.25 -10.86
C PHE A 389 37.51 18.85 -10.07
N LYS A 390 38.11 19.82 -9.37
CA LYS A 390 39.32 19.62 -8.56
C LYS A 390 40.44 18.86 -9.32
N PRO A 391 40.91 19.36 -10.49
CA PRO A 391 41.98 18.70 -11.25
C PRO A 391 43.29 18.55 -10.44
N LEU A 392 43.59 19.51 -9.56
CA LEU A 392 44.84 19.55 -8.77
C LEU A 392 44.77 18.86 -7.40
N TYR A 393 43.66 18.20 -7.06
CA TYR A 393 43.49 17.52 -5.76
C TYR A 393 42.98 16.11 -6.00
N GLY A 394 43.64 15.08 -5.43
CA GLY A 394 43.25 13.68 -5.63
C GLY A 394 43.22 13.27 -7.11
N SER A 395 44.30 13.54 -7.86
CA SER A 395 44.38 13.37 -9.32
C SER A 395 44.25 11.93 -9.81
N THR A 396 44.35 10.95 -8.93
CA THR A 396 44.09 9.53 -9.26
C THR A 396 42.61 9.20 -9.42
N LEU A 397 41.71 10.13 -9.09
CA LEU A 397 40.28 10.06 -9.40
C LEU A 397 39.88 11.33 -10.16
N VAL A 398 39.59 11.17 -11.45
CA VAL A 398 39.12 12.25 -12.31
C VAL A 398 37.62 12.39 -12.10
N THR A 399 37.15 13.60 -11.83
CA THR A 399 35.72 13.89 -11.70
C THR A 399 35.37 15.17 -12.43
N GLY A 400 34.17 15.27 -13.01
CA GLY A 400 33.78 16.47 -13.75
C GLY A 400 32.45 16.34 -14.46
N PHE A 401 31.95 17.45 -14.99
CA PHE A 401 30.66 17.53 -15.66
C PHE A 401 30.83 17.49 -17.19
N ALA A 402 29.94 16.77 -17.86
CA ALA A 402 29.90 16.66 -19.31
C ALA A 402 28.45 16.53 -19.81
N LYS A 403 28.30 16.34 -21.13
CA LYS A 403 27.04 15.92 -21.75
C LYS A 403 27.25 14.69 -22.62
N ILE A 404 26.25 13.82 -22.70
CA ILE A 404 26.21 12.70 -23.65
C ILE A 404 24.83 12.70 -24.32
N TYR A 405 24.79 12.85 -25.65
CA TYR A 405 23.55 13.04 -26.42
C TYR A 405 22.66 14.16 -25.83
N GLY A 406 23.28 15.24 -25.36
CA GLY A 406 22.61 16.38 -24.75
C GLY A 406 22.25 16.21 -23.26
N HIS A 407 22.27 15.00 -22.71
CA HIS A 407 21.99 14.76 -21.30
C HIS A 407 23.17 15.21 -20.42
N PRO A 408 22.95 16.07 -19.39
CA PRO A 408 24.01 16.43 -18.45
C PRO A 408 24.39 15.23 -17.59
N VAL A 409 25.69 14.99 -17.42
CA VAL A 409 26.24 13.87 -16.65
C VAL A 409 27.40 14.30 -15.77
N GLY A 410 27.55 13.64 -14.63
CA GLY A 410 28.75 13.71 -13.80
C GLY A 410 29.57 12.45 -13.99
N ILE A 411 30.84 12.58 -14.35
CA ILE A 411 31.74 11.45 -14.58
C ILE A 411 32.67 11.29 -13.37
N VAL A 412 32.86 10.05 -12.93
CA VAL A 412 33.81 9.65 -11.89
C VAL A 412 34.67 8.51 -12.45
N ALA A 413 35.95 8.77 -12.67
CA ALA A 413 36.78 7.91 -13.49
C ALA A 413 38.16 7.68 -12.86
N ASN A 414 38.60 6.43 -12.79
CA ASN A 414 39.89 6.12 -12.19
C ASN A 414 41.06 6.49 -13.12
N ASN A 415 42.10 7.06 -12.52
CA ASN A 415 43.38 7.35 -13.16
C ASN A 415 44.55 6.87 -12.28
N GLY A 416 44.36 5.75 -11.58
CA GLY A 416 45.29 5.19 -10.60
C GLY A 416 44.58 4.65 -9.36
N ILE A 417 45.38 4.31 -8.33
CA ILE A 417 44.88 3.83 -7.03
C ILE A 417 44.14 4.93 -6.24
N LEU A 418 43.22 4.55 -5.36
CA LEU A 418 42.48 5.51 -4.54
C LEU A 418 43.25 5.90 -3.27
N PHE A 419 43.54 7.20 -3.14
CA PHE A 419 44.04 7.81 -1.92
C PHE A 419 42.91 8.43 -1.09
N SER A 420 43.24 8.94 0.11
CA SER A 420 42.30 9.63 1.00
C SER A 420 41.70 10.86 0.31
N GLU A 421 42.53 11.64 -0.37
CA GLU A 421 42.19 12.83 -1.12
C GLU A 421 41.24 12.49 -2.27
N SER A 422 41.54 11.42 -3.01
CA SER A 422 40.72 10.92 -4.12
C SER A 422 39.33 10.51 -3.62
N SER A 423 39.26 9.85 -2.45
CA SER A 423 38.00 9.43 -1.85
C SER A 423 37.15 10.63 -1.38
N LEU A 424 37.78 11.63 -0.76
CA LEU A 424 37.12 12.88 -0.34
C LEU A 424 36.64 13.70 -1.55
N LYS A 425 37.42 13.75 -2.62
CA LYS A 425 37.03 14.37 -3.90
C LYS A 425 35.80 13.68 -4.48
N GLY A 426 35.84 12.36 -4.60
CA GLY A 426 34.75 11.56 -5.15
C GLY A 426 33.46 11.72 -4.34
N ALA A 427 33.55 11.62 -3.01
CA ALA A 427 32.40 11.81 -2.13
C ALA A 427 31.74 13.18 -2.32
N HIS A 428 32.53 14.27 -2.33
CA HIS A 428 32.03 15.61 -2.56
C HIS A 428 31.39 15.75 -3.96
N PHE A 429 32.04 15.22 -5.00
CA PHE A 429 31.51 15.31 -6.35
C PHE A 429 30.19 14.54 -6.54
N VAL A 430 30.08 13.34 -5.98
CA VAL A 430 28.84 12.55 -5.98
C VAL A 430 27.72 13.31 -5.26
N GLN A 431 28.00 13.95 -4.12
CA GLN A 431 27.04 14.78 -3.41
C GLN A 431 26.59 16.00 -4.24
N LEU A 432 27.50 16.63 -4.99
CA LEU A 432 27.15 17.74 -5.90
C LEU A 432 26.23 17.28 -7.02
N CYS A 433 26.49 16.11 -7.62
CA CYS A 433 25.62 15.54 -8.64
C CYS A 433 24.24 15.21 -8.08
N GLY A 434 24.19 14.60 -6.89
CA GLY A 434 22.94 14.33 -6.16
C GLY A 434 22.12 15.59 -5.91
N LYS A 435 22.74 16.67 -5.41
CA LYS A 435 22.07 17.96 -5.16
C LYS A 435 21.54 18.62 -6.44
N ARG A 436 22.15 18.35 -7.58
CA ARG A 436 21.80 18.91 -8.88
C ARG A 436 20.93 17.98 -9.74
N HIS A 437 20.59 16.80 -9.22
CA HIS A 437 19.89 15.75 -9.96
C HIS A 437 20.57 15.37 -11.29
N ILE A 438 21.89 15.31 -11.29
CA ILE A 438 22.71 14.95 -12.46
C ILE A 438 23.04 13.45 -12.38
N PRO A 439 22.71 12.64 -13.41
CA PRO A 439 23.14 11.25 -13.53
C PRO A 439 24.66 11.08 -13.41
N LEU A 440 25.09 9.97 -12.82
CA LEU A 440 26.50 9.64 -12.60
C LEU A 440 26.97 8.52 -13.53
N ILE A 441 28.16 8.68 -14.09
CA ILE A 441 28.85 7.68 -14.90
C ILE A 441 30.16 7.32 -14.21
N PHE A 442 30.34 6.05 -13.91
CA PHE A 442 31.55 5.50 -13.30
C PHE A 442 32.36 4.76 -14.36
N LEU A 443 33.61 5.17 -14.57
CA LEU A 443 34.57 4.47 -15.43
C LEU A 443 35.59 3.76 -14.55
N GLN A 444 35.43 2.44 -14.40
CA GLN A 444 36.24 1.64 -13.48
C GLN A 444 37.54 1.17 -14.14
N ASN A 445 38.66 1.62 -13.56
CA ASN A 445 40.00 1.08 -13.81
C ASN A 445 40.81 1.17 -12.52
N ILE A 446 40.46 0.33 -11.55
CA ILE A 446 40.91 0.41 -10.18
C ILE A 446 41.47 -0.92 -9.66
N SER A 447 42.72 -0.87 -9.20
CA SER A 447 43.41 -2.00 -8.56
C SER A 447 43.24 -2.01 -7.03
N GLY A 448 42.74 -0.92 -6.43
CA GLY A 448 42.44 -0.83 -5.00
C GLY A 448 42.75 0.53 -4.38
N PHE A 449 42.78 0.57 -3.04
CA PHE A 449 43.17 1.73 -2.26
C PHE A 449 44.67 1.69 -1.95
N MET A 450 45.26 2.85 -1.66
CA MET A 450 46.61 2.92 -1.11
C MET A 450 46.67 2.19 0.24
N VAL A 451 47.74 1.40 0.44
CA VAL A 451 48.00 0.64 1.66
C VAL A 451 49.26 1.14 2.38
N GLY A 452 49.38 0.84 3.68
CA GLY A 452 50.56 1.18 4.48
C GLY A 452 50.21 2.00 5.72
N GLN A 453 51.15 2.07 6.67
CA GLN A 453 50.92 2.66 7.99
C GLN A 453 50.47 4.13 7.90
N ASP A 454 51.07 4.92 7.01
CA ASP A 454 50.75 6.34 6.86
C ASP A 454 49.38 6.56 6.22
N ALA A 455 48.99 5.72 5.27
CA ALA A 455 47.64 5.75 4.68
C ALA A 455 46.57 5.45 5.74
N GLU A 456 46.81 4.45 6.60
CA GLU A 456 45.92 4.10 7.70
C GLU A 456 45.85 5.20 8.77
N LYS A 457 46.98 5.74 9.21
CA LYS A 457 47.04 6.90 10.14
C LYS A 457 46.32 8.13 9.55
N GLY A 458 46.46 8.36 8.25
CA GLY A 458 45.76 9.41 7.50
C GLY A 458 44.25 9.17 7.35
N GLY A 459 43.77 7.99 7.74
CA GLY A 459 42.36 7.63 7.76
C GLY A 459 41.82 7.22 6.39
N ILE A 460 42.60 6.50 5.59
CA ILE A 460 42.17 5.97 4.29
C ILE A 460 40.84 5.21 4.38
N ALA A 461 40.65 4.39 5.42
CA ALA A 461 39.40 3.66 5.66
C ALA A 461 38.19 4.59 5.84
N LYS A 462 38.28 5.59 6.74
CA LYS A 462 37.17 6.54 6.98
C LYS A 462 36.93 7.49 5.79
N ASN A 463 37.92 7.70 4.93
CA ASN A 463 37.79 8.56 3.75
C ASN A 463 37.19 7.77 2.58
N GLY A 464 37.64 6.53 2.36
CA GLY A 464 37.00 5.58 1.44
C GLY A 464 35.53 5.32 1.82
N ALA A 465 35.23 5.17 3.11
CA ALA A 465 33.86 5.03 3.59
C ALA A 465 32.95 6.19 3.18
N LYS A 466 33.45 7.44 3.15
CA LYS A 466 32.63 8.59 2.69
C LYS A 466 32.25 8.48 1.21
N LEU A 467 33.16 8.00 0.37
CA LEU A 467 32.89 7.76 -1.05
C LEU A 467 31.83 6.66 -1.19
N VAL A 468 32.02 5.53 -0.50
CA VAL A 468 31.06 4.42 -0.51
C VAL A 468 29.69 4.87 -0.02
N THR A 469 29.61 5.61 1.09
CA THR A 469 28.36 6.19 1.59
C THR A 469 27.70 7.10 0.54
N ALA A 470 28.48 7.97 -0.11
CA ALA A 470 27.94 8.86 -1.13
C ALA A 470 27.36 8.07 -2.33
N VAL A 471 28.08 7.05 -2.81
CA VAL A 471 27.64 6.19 -3.92
C VAL A 471 26.41 5.37 -3.56
N SER A 472 26.33 4.85 -2.33
CA SER A 472 25.19 4.09 -1.83
C SER A 472 23.93 4.95 -1.69
N CYS A 473 24.06 6.16 -1.16
CA CYS A 473 22.90 6.98 -0.77
C CYS A 473 22.43 7.97 -1.84
N VAL A 474 23.21 8.23 -2.89
CA VAL A 474 22.81 9.19 -3.93
C VAL A 474 21.63 8.64 -4.76
N ASP A 475 20.55 9.42 -4.82
CA ASP A 475 19.32 9.10 -5.54
C ASP A 475 19.30 9.78 -6.92
N VAL A 476 20.26 9.41 -7.76
CA VAL A 476 20.32 9.76 -9.18
C VAL A 476 20.63 8.51 -10.00
N PRO A 477 20.29 8.45 -11.30
CA PRO A 477 20.70 7.34 -12.15
C PRO A 477 22.22 7.18 -12.15
N LYS A 478 22.69 5.96 -11.87
CA LYS A 478 24.11 5.59 -11.86
C LYS A 478 24.37 4.59 -12.99
N PHE A 479 25.41 4.82 -13.78
CA PHE A 479 25.85 3.92 -14.85
C PHE A 479 27.31 3.57 -14.62
N THR A 480 27.68 2.32 -14.85
CA THR A 480 29.05 1.85 -14.63
C THR A 480 29.57 1.19 -15.90
N VAL A 481 30.78 1.55 -16.30
CA VAL A 481 31.53 0.87 -17.36
C VAL A 481 32.87 0.44 -16.80
N VAL A 482 33.13 -0.87 -16.78
CA VAL A 482 34.43 -1.40 -16.38
C VAL A 482 35.32 -1.41 -17.61
N ILE A 483 36.29 -0.49 -17.64
CA ILE A 483 37.17 -0.24 -18.79
C ILE A 483 38.55 -0.91 -18.63
N GLY A 484 38.84 -1.46 -17.45
CA GLY A 484 40.10 -2.11 -17.13
C GLY A 484 39.97 -3.00 -15.90
N SER A 485 40.80 -2.78 -14.88
CA SER A 485 40.71 -3.57 -13.64
C SER A 485 39.56 -3.09 -12.74
N SER A 486 38.88 -4.02 -12.08
CA SER A 486 37.94 -3.75 -10.99
C SER A 486 38.25 -4.68 -9.82
N ALA A 487 39.16 -4.26 -8.95
CA ALA A 487 39.67 -5.07 -7.84
C ALA A 487 39.24 -4.57 -6.46
N GLY A 488 38.87 -5.50 -5.59
CA GLY A 488 38.69 -5.31 -4.14
C GLY A 488 37.76 -4.15 -3.77
N ALA A 489 38.15 -3.38 -2.75
CA ALA A 489 37.36 -2.24 -2.27
C ALA A 489 37.20 -1.12 -3.33
N GLY A 490 38.04 -1.09 -4.37
CA GLY A 490 37.90 -0.16 -5.49
C GLY A 490 36.60 -0.35 -6.26
N ASN A 491 36.19 -1.61 -6.47
CA ASN A 491 34.89 -1.95 -7.07
C ASN A 491 33.74 -1.28 -6.30
N TYR A 492 33.84 -1.25 -4.98
CA TYR A 492 32.80 -0.71 -4.10
C TYR A 492 32.68 0.81 -4.21
N GLY A 493 33.81 1.51 -4.08
CA GLY A 493 33.87 2.97 -4.17
C GLY A 493 33.48 3.52 -5.54
N MET A 494 33.57 2.69 -6.59
CA MET A 494 33.29 3.09 -7.97
C MET A 494 31.94 2.56 -8.50
N CYS A 495 30.99 2.25 -7.61
CA CYS A 495 29.64 1.79 -7.97
C CYS A 495 29.60 0.46 -8.75
N GLY A 496 30.29 -0.56 -8.23
CA GLY A 496 30.16 -1.94 -8.71
C GLY A 496 28.75 -2.53 -8.52
N ARG A 497 28.57 -3.80 -8.90
CA ARG A 497 27.25 -4.45 -8.99
C ARG A 497 26.38 -4.32 -7.74
N ALA A 498 26.98 -4.40 -6.55
CA ALA A 498 26.28 -4.32 -5.26
C ALA A 498 25.70 -2.92 -4.95
N TYR A 499 26.12 -1.88 -5.67
CA TYR A 499 25.70 -0.48 -5.46
C TYR A 499 24.58 -0.06 -6.41
N SER A 500 23.95 -1.05 -7.06
CA SER A 500 22.76 -0.91 -7.90
C SER A 500 22.88 0.19 -8.97
N PRO A 501 23.90 0.15 -9.85
CA PRO A 501 23.86 0.95 -11.07
C PRO A 501 22.70 0.47 -11.97
N ARG A 502 22.04 1.43 -12.63
CA ARG A 502 20.95 1.17 -13.58
C ARG A 502 21.38 0.22 -14.67
N LEU A 503 22.58 0.44 -15.20
CA LEU A 503 23.27 -0.49 -16.09
C LEU A 503 24.76 -0.55 -15.73
N LEU A 504 25.32 -1.75 -15.76
CA LEU A 504 26.77 -1.99 -15.63
C LEU A 504 27.24 -2.77 -16.85
N PHE A 505 28.18 -2.21 -17.63
CA PHE A 505 28.82 -2.91 -18.74
C PHE A 505 30.30 -3.10 -18.49
N THR A 506 30.91 -4.03 -19.21
CA THR A 506 32.34 -4.29 -19.12
C THR A 506 32.96 -4.32 -20.52
N TRP A 507 34.21 -3.90 -20.65
CA TRP A 507 34.99 -4.06 -21.88
C TRP A 507 35.59 -5.48 -21.98
N PRO A 508 36.00 -5.92 -23.18
CA PRO A 508 36.54 -7.28 -23.37
C PRO A 508 37.85 -7.52 -22.61
N ASN A 509 38.66 -6.47 -22.41
CA ASN A 509 39.93 -6.53 -21.68
C ASN A 509 39.78 -6.48 -20.16
N ALA A 510 38.59 -6.18 -19.64
CA ALA A 510 38.39 -5.89 -18.24
C ALA A 510 38.52 -7.14 -17.37
N LYS A 511 39.03 -6.94 -16.14
CA LYS A 511 39.17 -8.01 -15.15
C LYS A 511 38.55 -7.61 -13.82
N THR A 512 37.65 -8.44 -13.29
CA THR A 512 36.96 -8.20 -12.02
C THR A 512 37.29 -9.27 -11.01
N SER A 513 37.86 -8.91 -9.86
CA SER A 513 38.25 -9.88 -8.83
C SER A 513 38.31 -9.26 -7.44
N VAL A 514 38.42 -10.11 -6.40
CA VAL A 514 38.62 -9.63 -5.02
C VAL A 514 39.98 -8.96 -4.84
N MET A 515 41.00 -9.45 -5.54
CA MET A 515 42.35 -8.86 -5.65
C MET A 515 43.03 -9.38 -6.92
N GLY A 516 44.11 -8.73 -7.36
CA GLY A 516 44.88 -9.19 -8.52
C GLY A 516 45.52 -10.56 -8.27
N ALA A 517 45.58 -11.43 -9.28
CA ALA A 517 46.13 -12.79 -9.16
C ALA A 517 47.58 -12.79 -8.63
N GLU A 518 48.39 -11.80 -9.03
CA GLU A 518 49.77 -11.65 -8.55
C GLU A 518 49.85 -11.25 -7.08
N GLN A 519 48.97 -10.34 -6.63
CA GLN A 519 48.89 -9.92 -5.24
C GLN A 519 48.52 -11.08 -4.33
N LEU A 520 47.61 -11.95 -4.78
CA LEU A 520 47.24 -13.13 -4.00
C LEU A 520 48.41 -14.10 -3.86
N SER A 521 49.16 -14.38 -4.95
CA SER A 521 50.34 -15.25 -4.88
C SER A 521 51.34 -14.73 -3.84
N SER A 522 51.63 -13.43 -3.84
CA SER A 522 52.52 -12.82 -2.85
C SER A 522 51.97 -12.88 -1.42
N VAL A 523 50.66 -12.73 -1.22
CA VAL A 523 50.02 -12.85 0.11
C VAL A 523 50.09 -14.29 0.62
N MET A 524 49.84 -15.28 -0.25
CA MET A 524 49.90 -16.70 0.11
C MET A 524 51.32 -17.12 0.51
N GLU A 525 52.32 -16.66 -0.22
CA GLU A 525 53.74 -16.86 0.12
C GLU A 525 54.08 -16.22 1.48
N ALA A 526 53.61 -14.99 1.74
CA ALA A 526 53.85 -14.29 2.99
C ALA A 526 53.21 -14.97 4.22
N VAL A 527 52.08 -15.69 4.04
CA VAL A 527 51.46 -16.50 5.12
C VAL A 527 51.99 -17.94 5.20
N GLY A 528 53.12 -18.23 4.54
CA GLY A 528 53.84 -19.49 4.65
C GLY A 528 53.21 -20.65 3.87
N LYS A 529 52.37 -20.37 2.87
CA LYS A 529 51.84 -21.38 1.94
C LYS A 529 52.51 -21.22 0.58
N GLN A 530 52.93 -22.31 -0.06
CA GLN A 530 53.39 -22.24 -1.45
C GLN A 530 52.25 -21.71 -2.33
N ALA A 531 52.55 -20.73 -3.19
CA ALA A 531 51.61 -20.23 -4.18
C ALA A 531 51.29 -21.36 -5.16
N ASP A 532 50.09 -21.93 -5.03
CA ASP A 532 49.58 -22.96 -5.94
C ASP A 532 49.37 -22.36 -7.36
N PRO A 533 50.12 -22.80 -8.39
CA PRO A 533 49.94 -22.32 -9.75
C PRO A 533 48.53 -22.56 -10.29
N ALA A 534 47.86 -23.63 -9.83
CA ALA A 534 46.49 -23.94 -10.23
C ALA A 534 45.50 -22.91 -9.67
N LEU A 535 45.70 -22.45 -8.43
CA LEU A 535 44.88 -21.40 -7.84
C LEU A 535 45.09 -20.05 -8.55
N LYS A 536 46.32 -19.70 -8.92
CA LYS A 536 46.61 -18.49 -9.70
C LYS A 536 45.89 -18.52 -11.05
N ALA A 537 46.03 -19.63 -11.80
CA ALA A 537 45.38 -19.80 -13.10
C ALA A 537 43.85 -19.77 -12.97
N ARG A 538 43.29 -20.41 -11.93
CA ARG A 538 41.86 -20.38 -11.64
C ARG A 538 41.35 -18.96 -11.41
N ILE A 539 42.04 -18.15 -10.59
CA ILE A 539 41.61 -16.78 -10.30
C ILE A 539 41.74 -15.88 -11.52
N GLU A 540 42.77 -16.09 -12.33
CA GLU A 540 42.92 -15.38 -13.58
C GLU A 540 41.72 -15.64 -14.50
N HIS A 541 41.32 -16.91 -14.66
CA HIS A 541 40.11 -17.28 -15.41
C HIS A 541 38.82 -16.74 -14.77
N GLU A 542 38.64 -16.88 -13.45
CA GLU A 542 37.48 -16.35 -12.72
C GLU A 542 37.37 -14.81 -12.78
N SER A 543 38.46 -14.12 -13.14
CA SER A 543 38.50 -12.65 -13.28
C SER A 543 38.12 -12.14 -14.67
N GLU A 544 38.07 -13.01 -15.68
CA GLU A 544 37.79 -12.65 -17.07
C GLU A 544 36.38 -12.07 -17.24
N ALA A 545 36.23 -11.13 -18.18
CA ALA A 545 34.94 -10.51 -18.49
C ALA A 545 33.86 -11.55 -18.88
N THR A 546 34.25 -12.60 -19.63
CA THR A 546 33.37 -13.70 -20.02
C THR A 546 32.84 -14.48 -18.82
N PHE A 547 33.70 -14.79 -17.84
CA PHE A 547 33.32 -15.50 -16.62
C PHE A 547 32.33 -14.70 -15.77
N GLY A 548 32.58 -13.39 -15.61
CA GLY A 548 31.72 -12.48 -14.87
C GLY A 548 30.36 -12.25 -15.55
N SER A 549 30.37 -12.04 -16.87
CA SER A 549 29.15 -11.80 -17.65
C SER A 549 28.26 -13.05 -17.72
N ALA A 550 28.86 -14.25 -17.78
CA ALA A 550 28.14 -15.51 -17.66
C ALA A 550 27.31 -15.61 -16.37
N ARG A 551 27.81 -14.99 -15.29
CA ARG A 551 27.21 -14.98 -13.94
C ARG A 551 26.45 -13.70 -13.60
N LEU A 552 26.25 -12.80 -14.58
CA LEU A 552 25.53 -11.53 -14.42
C LEU A 552 26.14 -10.57 -13.39
N TRP A 553 27.46 -10.52 -13.30
CA TRP A 553 28.16 -9.46 -12.57
C TRP A 553 28.02 -8.10 -13.29
N ASP A 554 27.85 -8.17 -14.60
CA ASP A 554 27.52 -7.10 -15.53
C ASP A 554 26.24 -7.42 -16.34
N ASP A 555 25.76 -6.41 -17.05
CA ASP A 555 24.62 -6.47 -17.97
C ASP A 555 25.07 -6.71 -19.42
N GLY A 556 26.35 -7.01 -19.66
CA GLY A 556 26.90 -7.34 -20.97
C GLY A 556 28.34 -6.87 -21.16
N ILE A 557 29.03 -7.54 -22.07
CA ILE A 557 30.34 -7.13 -22.58
C ILE A 557 30.11 -6.31 -23.84
N ILE A 558 30.67 -5.09 -23.88
CA ILE A 558 30.52 -4.18 -25.01
C ILE A 558 31.90 -3.84 -25.61
N PRO A 559 32.01 -3.71 -26.94
CA PRO A 559 33.19 -3.12 -27.56
C PRO A 559 33.43 -1.69 -27.04
N PRO A 560 34.68 -1.25 -26.83
CA PRO A 560 34.99 0.08 -26.32
C PRO A 560 34.30 1.22 -27.07
N GLU A 561 34.26 1.15 -28.41
CA GLU A 561 33.65 2.11 -29.32
C GLU A 561 32.12 2.25 -29.12
N HIS A 562 31.45 1.23 -28.59
CA HIS A 562 30.00 1.25 -28.34
C HIS A 562 29.62 1.97 -27.03
N THR A 563 30.60 2.31 -26.18
CA THR A 563 30.38 2.89 -24.85
C THR A 563 29.46 4.11 -24.88
N ARG A 564 29.72 5.07 -25.78
CA ARG A 564 28.90 6.28 -25.93
C ARG A 564 27.46 5.95 -26.25
N ARG A 565 27.22 5.08 -27.24
CA ARG A 565 25.88 4.67 -27.70
C ARG A 565 25.10 3.96 -26.59
N VAL A 566 25.74 3.04 -25.87
CA VAL A 566 25.10 2.29 -24.78
C VAL A 566 24.75 3.20 -23.60
N LEU A 567 25.65 4.11 -23.21
CA LEU A 567 25.37 5.12 -22.20
C LEU A 567 24.22 6.05 -22.64
N GLY A 568 24.19 6.45 -23.91
CA GLY A 568 23.10 7.25 -24.48
C GLY A 568 21.74 6.58 -24.34
N MET A 569 21.64 5.31 -24.77
CA MET A 569 20.39 4.53 -24.62
C MET A 569 20.00 4.38 -23.14
N GLY A 570 20.98 4.15 -22.25
CA GLY A 570 20.75 4.07 -20.81
C GLY A 570 20.25 5.38 -20.19
N LEU A 571 20.81 6.51 -20.59
CA LEU A 571 20.40 7.85 -20.14
C LEU A 571 19.00 8.19 -20.66
N GLN A 572 18.72 7.91 -21.93
CA GLN A 572 17.40 8.09 -22.51
C GLN A 572 16.34 7.27 -21.75
N MET A 573 16.64 6.00 -21.44
CA MET A 573 15.80 5.15 -20.60
C MET A 573 15.56 5.76 -19.22
N ALA A 574 16.62 6.09 -18.48
CA ALA A 574 16.52 6.50 -17.08
C ALA A 574 15.87 7.88 -16.91
N CYS A 575 16.07 8.78 -17.88
CA CYS A 575 15.51 10.13 -17.87
C CYS A 575 14.15 10.20 -18.59
N GLY A 576 13.87 9.33 -19.56
CA GLY A 576 12.65 9.33 -20.36
C GLY A 576 11.47 8.56 -19.75
N GLY A 577 11.73 7.57 -18.90
CA GLY A 577 10.70 6.77 -18.21
C GLY A 577 9.91 7.51 -17.11
N GLN A 578 10.19 8.79 -16.89
CA GLN A 578 9.50 9.59 -15.88
C GLN A 578 8.18 10.14 -16.42
N ASN A 579 7.10 9.37 -16.31
CA ASN A 579 5.74 9.90 -16.41
C ASN A 579 5.44 10.68 -15.10
N ALA A 580 6.06 11.86 -14.96
CA ALA A 580 5.86 12.74 -13.82
C ALA A 580 4.41 13.26 -13.84
N GLY A 581 3.63 12.87 -12.82
CA GLY A 581 2.21 13.24 -12.68
C GLY A 581 1.22 12.07 -12.66
N VAL A 582 1.65 10.82 -12.86
CA VAL A 582 0.81 9.65 -12.55
C VAL A 582 1.12 9.20 -11.12
N GLU A 583 0.60 9.96 -10.16
CA GLU A 583 0.67 9.64 -8.74
C GLU A 583 -0.34 8.53 -8.40
N LYS A 584 0.14 7.51 -7.67
CA LYS A 584 -0.55 6.57 -6.78
C LYS A 584 -2.09 6.61 -6.72
N GLU A 585 -2.78 6.17 -7.77
CA GLU A 585 -4.23 5.89 -7.69
C GLU A 585 -4.54 4.44 -7.28
N SER A 586 -3.62 3.48 -7.48
CA SER A 586 -3.82 2.07 -7.11
C SER A 586 -2.75 1.55 -6.14
N THR A 587 -3.18 0.75 -5.15
CA THR A 587 -2.31 0.04 -4.19
C THR A 587 -2.06 -1.43 -4.57
N TRP A 588 -2.72 -1.93 -5.63
CA TRP A 588 -2.64 -3.30 -6.13
C TRP A 588 -2.35 -3.32 -7.64
N GLY A 589 -1.85 -4.44 -8.16
CA GLY A 589 -1.76 -4.66 -9.62
C GLY A 589 -3.15 -4.85 -10.24
N VAL A 590 -3.24 -4.83 -11.58
CA VAL A 590 -4.50 -5.07 -12.29
C VAL A 590 -4.96 -6.50 -12.04
N PHE A 591 -6.22 -6.66 -11.61
CA PHE A 591 -6.84 -7.99 -11.46
C PHE A 591 -7.46 -8.45 -12.76
N ARG A 592 -7.21 -9.71 -13.10
CA ARG A 592 -7.89 -10.42 -14.19
C ARG A 592 -9.17 -11.07 -13.64
N ILE A 593 -10.33 -10.53 -13.99
CA ILE A 593 -11.65 -10.98 -13.49
C ILE A 593 -12.30 -11.90 -14.55
N CYS A 594 -12.90 -13.00 -14.10
CA CYS A 594 -13.60 -13.96 -14.97
C CYS A 594 -15.05 -13.50 -15.26
N GLY A 595 -15.57 -13.83 -16.44
CA GLY A 595 -16.95 -13.53 -16.84
C GLY A 595 -18.00 -14.30 -16.03
N ALA A 596 -19.15 -13.66 -15.80
CA ALA A 596 -20.19 -14.04 -14.83
C ALA A 596 -20.86 -15.42 -14.98
N ASN A 597 -20.54 -16.23 -16.01
CA ASN A 597 -21.29 -17.46 -16.31
C ASN A 597 -20.54 -18.79 -16.05
N THR A 598 -19.26 -18.79 -15.66
CA THR A 598 -18.50 -20.03 -15.39
C THR A 598 -17.99 -20.17 -13.96
N CYS A 599 -18.10 -19.12 -13.13
CA CYS A 599 -17.82 -19.19 -11.70
C CYS A 599 -19.03 -19.75 -10.93
N GLY A 600 -19.20 -21.07 -10.99
CA GLY A 600 -20.11 -21.80 -10.11
C GLY A 600 -19.70 -21.62 -8.65
N GLY A 601 -20.43 -20.77 -7.94
CA GLY A 601 -20.56 -20.81 -6.48
C GLY A 601 -19.35 -20.35 -5.67
N ARG A 602 -19.14 -19.03 -5.59
CA ARG A 602 -18.87 -18.33 -4.33
C ARG A 602 -18.91 -16.81 -4.56
N ASN A 603 -19.74 -16.14 -3.76
CA ASN A 603 -20.06 -14.71 -3.84
C ASN A 603 -18.81 -13.81 -3.79
N GLU A 604 -18.44 -13.21 -4.92
CA GLU A 604 -17.76 -11.92 -4.94
C GLU A 604 -18.80 -10.84 -5.27
N VAL A 605 -19.29 -10.16 -4.23
CA VAL A 605 -19.99 -8.88 -4.36
C VAL A 605 -19.06 -7.88 -3.66
N LEU A 606 -18.36 -7.03 -4.41
CA LEU A 606 -18.84 -5.73 -4.86
C LEU A 606 -18.16 -5.32 -6.19
N GLN A 607 -18.90 -5.39 -7.30
CA GLN A 607 -18.87 -4.41 -8.37
C GLN A 607 -20.22 -4.42 -9.12
N PRO A 608 -20.69 -3.25 -9.54
CA PRO A 608 -20.91 -3.08 -10.97
C PRO A 608 -20.29 -1.79 -11.51
N CYS A 609 -19.58 -1.89 -12.64
CA CYS A 609 -19.40 -0.82 -13.60
C CYS A 609 -20.23 -1.16 -14.85
N ALA A 610 -21.08 -0.24 -15.33
CA ALA A 610 -21.44 -0.19 -16.74
C ALA A 610 -21.99 1.18 -17.20
N SER A 611 -21.41 1.62 -18.32
CA SER A 611 -21.88 2.53 -19.39
C SER A 611 -22.99 3.58 -19.18
N ALA A 612 -22.65 4.79 -19.64
CA ALA A 612 -23.44 5.70 -20.47
C ALA A 612 -24.89 6.02 -20.05
N SER A 613 -25.04 6.95 -19.11
CA SER A 613 -25.88 8.14 -19.23
C SER A 613 -25.76 8.96 -17.94
N GLY A 614 -25.79 10.28 -18.06
CA GLY A 614 -25.29 11.20 -17.03
C GLY A 614 -25.89 11.04 -15.64
N ALA A 615 -25.05 10.75 -14.68
CA ALA A 615 -25.17 11.18 -13.29
C ALA A 615 -23.78 11.11 -12.64
N VAL A 616 -23.40 12.17 -11.95
CA VAL A 616 -22.14 12.31 -11.22
C VAL A 616 -22.02 11.17 -10.21
N SER A 617 -20.90 10.43 -10.19
CA SER A 617 -20.61 9.46 -9.12
C SER A 617 -19.10 9.36 -8.88
N VAL A 618 -18.73 9.67 -7.64
CA VAL A 618 -17.37 9.69 -7.10
C VAL A 618 -16.89 8.26 -6.86
N VAL A 619 -15.70 7.96 -7.41
CA VAL A 619 -15.01 6.66 -7.38
C VAL A 619 -14.30 6.48 -6.03
N ILE A 620 -14.43 5.31 -5.38
CA ILE A 620 -13.66 4.95 -4.18
C ILE A 620 -12.93 3.62 -4.43
N CYS A 621 -11.61 3.67 -4.57
CA CYS A 621 -10.69 2.58 -4.95
C CYS A 621 -10.10 1.79 -3.75
N TYR A 622 -10.79 1.73 -2.61
CA TYR A 622 -10.21 1.17 -1.38
C TYR A 622 -10.78 -0.21 -1.04
N SER A 623 -9.96 -1.09 -0.49
CA SER A 623 -10.45 -2.36 0.09
C SER A 623 -11.32 -2.06 1.32
N ILE A 624 -12.31 -2.91 1.61
CA ILE A 624 -13.16 -2.77 2.82
C ILE A 624 -12.30 -2.61 4.07
N LYS A 625 -11.21 -3.38 4.17
CA LYS A 625 -10.26 -3.30 5.29
C LYS A 625 -9.57 -1.92 5.38
N ASP A 626 -9.17 -1.34 4.25
CA ASP A 626 -8.51 -0.02 4.23
C ASP A 626 -9.50 1.11 4.59
N VAL A 627 -10.72 1.08 4.04
CA VAL A 627 -11.77 2.06 4.41
C VAL A 627 -12.11 1.92 5.88
N SER A 628 -12.42 0.70 6.34
CA SER A 628 -12.72 0.44 7.75
C SER A 628 -11.58 0.88 8.67
N SER A 629 -10.31 0.67 8.29
CA SER A 629 -9.16 1.09 9.11
C SER A 629 -9.06 2.62 9.24
N LYS A 630 -9.29 3.35 8.15
CA LYS A 630 -9.33 4.82 8.16
C LYS A 630 -10.48 5.36 9.01
N VAL A 631 -11.67 4.79 8.85
CA VAL A 631 -12.86 5.14 9.63
C VAL A 631 -12.65 4.79 11.12
N ALA A 632 -12.09 3.61 11.41
CA ALA A 632 -11.76 3.19 12.77
C ALA A 632 -10.74 4.12 13.44
N LYS A 633 -9.69 4.53 12.71
CA LYS A 633 -8.74 5.52 13.21
C LYS A 633 -9.43 6.85 13.55
N GLN A 634 -10.34 7.32 12.70
CA GLN A 634 -11.09 8.54 12.95
C GLN A 634 -12.08 8.40 14.12
N LEU A 635 -12.68 7.21 14.32
CA LEU A 635 -13.51 6.91 15.48
C LEU A 635 -12.69 6.90 16.77
N VAL A 636 -11.53 6.22 16.78
CA VAL A 636 -10.63 6.17 17.95
C VAL A 636 -10.11 7.56 18.29
N ALA A 637 -9.88 8.43 17.29
CA ALA A 637 -9.51 9.82 17.53
C ALA A 637 -10.56 10.61 18.33
N GLN A 638 -11.85 10.19 18.35
CA GLN A 638 -12.88 10.81 19.20
C GLN A 638 -12.72 10.45 20.69
N TYR A 639 -11.97 9.40 20.99
CA TYR A 639 -11.77 8.89 22.33
C TYR A 639 -10.34 9.10 22.84
N ALA A 640 -9.33 8.99 21.97
CA ALA A 640 -7.94 9.07 22.35
C ALA A 640 -7.06 9.66 21.24
N THR A 641 -6.00 10.38 21.62
CA THR A 641 -4.92 10.75 20.69
C THR A 641 -3.91 9.63 20.58
N ILE A 642 -3.43 9.36 19.37
CA ILE A 642 -2.39 8.37 19.09
C ILE A 642 -1.09 9.11 18.76
N ASP A 643 -0.05 8.93 19.55
CA ASP A 643 1.28 9.47 19.28
C ASP A 643 2.38 8.41 19.48
N ASN A 644 3.64 8.81 19.33
CA ASN A 644 4.80 7.90 19.45
C ASN A 644 5.00 7.33 20.87
N LYS A 645 4.20 7.74 21.86
CA LYS A 645 4.20 7.26 23.25
C LYS A 645 3.00 6.37 23.58
N GLY A 646 2.04 6.19 22.65
CA GLY A 646 0.90 5.29 22.79
C GLY A 646 -0.45 5.97 22.57
N VAL A 647 -1.50 5.34 23.12
CA VAL A 647 -2.88 5.84 23.07
C VAL A 647 -3.18 6.62 24.34
N HIS A 648 -3.51 7.90 24.21
CA HIS A 648 -3.82 8.80 25.32
C HIS A 648 -5.29 9.23 25.29
N VAL A 649 -6.08 8.76 26.25
CA VAL A 649 -7.53 9.04 26.33
C VAL A 649 -7.78 10.54 26.53
N LEU A 650 -8.61 11.14 25.67
CA LEU A 650 -8.90 12.57 25.65
C LEU A 650 -9.55 13.06 26.96
N GLY A 651 -10.46 12.25 27.52
CA GLY A 651 -11.15 12.54 28.78
C GLY A 651 -10.32 12.22 30.03
N GLY A 652 -9.13 11.62 29.89
CA GLY A 652 -8.27 11.23 31.01
C GLY A 652 -8.70 9.97 31.78
N TYR A 653 -9.89 9.43 31.52
CA TYR A 653 -10.43 8.23 32.15
C TYR A 653 -10.80 7.17 31.09
N PRO A 654 -10.24 5.95 31.17
CA PRO A 654 -10.60 4.89 30.24
C PRO A 654 -12.10 4.57 30.25
N GLY A 655 -12.68 4.38 29.06
CA GLY A 655 -14.08 4.03 28.87
C GLY A 655 -15.10 5.17 29.01
N ILE A 656 -14.63 6.42 29.05
CA ILE A 656 -15.50 7.61 29.07
C ILE A 656 -15.25 8.47 27.82
N LEU A 657 -16.32 8.84 27.12
CA LEU A 657 -16.29 9.82 26.02
C LEU A 657 -16.50 11.22 26.59
N TYR A 658 -15.91 12.22 25.93
CA TYR A 658 -16.13 13.63 26.31
C TYR A 658 -17.49 14.13 25.80
N GLU A 659 -18.04 15.18 26.41
CA GLU A 659 -19.27 15.81 25.91
C GLU A 659 -19.18 16.09 24.40
N PRO A 660 -20.26 15.87 23.62
CA PRO A 660 -21.67 15.72 24.05
C PRO A 660 -22.16 14.27 24.21
N TYR A 661 -21.27 13.28 24.28
CA TYR A 661 -21.65 11.87 24.26
C TYR A 661 -21.99 11.32 25.66
N TYR A 662 -22.87 10.32 25.67
CA TYR A 662 -23.29 9.65 26.89
C TYR A 662 -22.42 8.43 27.21
N TRP A 663 -22.42 8.02 28.48
CA TRP A 663 -21.60 6.91 28.97
C TRP A 663 -21.84 5.60 28.21
N TRP A 664 -23.10 5.25 27.96
CA TRP A 664 -23.48 4.04 27.23
C TRP A 664 -22.93 4.01 25.79
N GLN A 665 -22.76 5.18 25.15
CA GLN A 665 -22.22 5.28 23.80
C GLN A 665 -20.74 4.85 23.74
N ALA A 666 -19.99 5.01 24.83
CA ALA A 666 -18.62 4.50 24.92
C ALA A 666 -18.59 2.97 24.89
N GLY A 667 -19.49 2.32 25.63
CA GLY A 667 -19.65 0.86 25.61
C GLY A 667 -20.03 0.35 24.23
N ALA A 668 -20.96 1.05 23.57
CA ALA A 668 -21.36 0.76 22.20
C ALA A 668 -20.24 1.00 21.16
N MET A 669 -19.41 2.04 21.34
CA MET A 669 -18.25 2.32 20.50
C MET A 669 -17.22 1.19 20.61
N PHE A 670 -16.92 0.72 21.82
CA PHE A 670 -16.04 -0.43 22.01
C PHE A 670 -16.60 -1.70 21.38
N GLY A 671 -17.91 -1.91 21.47
CA GLY A 671 -18.59 -2.98 20.74
C GLY A 671 -18.36 -2.89 19.23
N THR A 672 -18.38 -1.68 18.66
CA THR A 672 -18.13 -1.42 17.24
C THR A 672 -16.67 -1.68 16.85
N LEU A 673 -15.72 -1.34 17.73
CA LEU A 673 -14.30 -1.64 17.52
C LEU A 673 -14.00 -3.15 17.61
N LEU A 674 -14.75 -3.88 18.45
CA LEU A 674 -14.71 -5.34 18.48
C LEU A 674 -15.23 -5.95 17.17
N ASP A 675 -16.33 -5.41 16.63
CA ASP A 675 -16.85 -5.84 15.31
C ASP A 675 -15.85 -5.52 14.19
N TYR A 676 -15.23 -4.33 14.23
CA TYR A 676 -14.15 -3.97 13.31
C TYR A 676 -13.00 -4.99 13.36
N TRP A 677 -12.51 -5.32 14.55
CA TRP A 677 -11.45 -6.32 14.71
C TRP A 677 -11.90 -7.68 14.17
N HIS A 678 -13.11 -8.13 14.51
CA HIS A 678 -13.66 -9.39 14.03
C HIS A 678 -13.68 -9.43 12.49
N TYR A 679 -14.29 -8.42 11.85
CA TYR A 679 -14.51 -8.40 10.40
C TYR A 679 -13.27 -8.07 9.57
N THR A 680 -12.22 -7.46 10.15
CA THR A 680 -11.03 -7.05 9.39
C THR A 680 -9.74 -7.78 9.80
N GLY A 681 -9.73 -8.41 10.98
CA GLY A 681 -8.54 -8.98 11.60
C GLY A 681 -7.49 -7.95 12.00
N ASP A 682 -7.83 -6.66 12.11
CA ASP A 682 -6.95 -5.63 12.64
C ASP A 682 -7.15 -5.48 14.15
N ASP A 683 -6.13 -5.85 14.92
CA ASP A 683 -6.15 -5.91 16.39
C ASP A 683 -5.56 -4.67 17.08
N GLN A 684 -5.22 -3.62 16.32
CA GLN A 684 -4.49 -2.45 16.81
C GLN A 684 -5.13 -1.76 18.03
N TYR A 685 -6.46 -1.85 18.18
CA TYR A 685 -7.20 -1.19 19.26
C TYR A 685 -7.66 -2.13 20.38
N ASN A 686 -7.34 -3.42 20.31
CA ASN A 686 -7.88 -4.42 21.24
C ASN A 686 -7.47 -4.18 22.69
N ASP A 687 -6.22 -3.76 22.93
CA ASP A 687 -5.76 -3.48 24.30
C ASP A 687 -6.48 -2.27 24.90
N MET A 688 -6.67 -1.20 24.10
CA MET A 688 -7.44 -0.03 24.52
C MET A 688 -8.90 -0.37 24.81
N VAL A 689 -9.52 -1.19 23.95
CA VAL A 689 -10.89 -1.67 24.15
C VAL A 689 -10.98 -2.51 25.43
N ARG A 690 -10.04 -3.45 25.62
CA ARG A 690 -9.98 -4.30 26.81
C ARG A 690 -9.85 -3.47 28.10
N GLU A 691 -8.94 -2.51 28.13
CA GLU A 691 -8.75 -1.63 29.29
C GLU A 691 -9.99 -0.77 29.55
N GLY A 692 -10.60 -0.22 28.49
CA GLY A 692 -11.83 0.58 28.60
C GLY A 692 -13.02 -0.21 29.14
N LEU A 693 -13.18 -1.48 28.72
CA LEU A 693 -14.22 -2.39 29.21
C LEU A 693 -14.00 -2.75 30.69
N ILE A 694 -12.78 -3.13 31.07
CA ILE A 694 -12.43 -3.47 32.48
C ILE A 694 -12.68 -2.27 33.40
N HIS A 695 -12.37 -1.05 32.94
CA HIS A 695 -12.51 0.15 33.76
C HIS A 695 -13.96 0.46 34.16
N GLN A 696 -14.95 -0.15 33.51
CA GLN A 696 -16.36 0.05 33.83
C GLN A 696 -16.93 -0.99 34.81
N PHE A 697 -16.08 -1.87 35.36
CA PHE A 697 -16.54 -2.78 36.41
C PHE A 697 -16.80 -1.96 37.68
N GLY A 698 -18.06 -1.90 38.11
CA GLY A 698 -18.47 -1.22 39.33
C GLY A 698 -17.97 -1.92 40.58
N GLU A 699 -18.09 -1.23 41.71
CA GLU A 699 -17.62 -1.68 43.03
C GLU A 699 -18.26 -3.01 43.46
N HIS A 700 -19.45 -3.32 42.94
CA HIS A 700 -20.19 -4.55 43.20
C HIS A 700 -20.07 -5.59 42.07
N LEU A 701 -19.09 -5.44 41.17
CA LEU A 701 -18.89 -6.28 39.98
C LEU A 701 -20.14 -6.33 39.09
N ASP A 702 -20.73 -5.14 38.92
CA ASP A 702 -21.76 -4.82 37.96
C ASP A 702 -21.21 -3.85 36.91
N LEU A 703 -22.05 -3.45 35.97
CA LEU A 703 -21.75 -2.35 35.05
C LEU A 703 -22.47 -1.10 35.56
N MET A 704 -22.28 -0.74 36.83
CA MET A 704 -22.89 0.46 37.45
C MET A 704 -21.83 1.25 38.26
N PRO A 705 -20.72 1.70 37.64
CA PRO A 705 -19.63 2.34 38.39
C PRO A 705 -20.12 3.61 39.09
N ALA A 706 -19.67 3.86 40.33
CA ALA A 706 -20.19 4.95 41.19
C ALA A 706 -20.14 6.36 40.58
N ASN A 707 -19.25 6.59 39.60
CA ASN A 707 -19.12 7.86 38.89
C ASN A 707 -20.19 8.06 37.78
N GLN A 708 -20.89 7.01 37.36
CA GLN A 708 -21.92 7.07 36.30
C GLN A 708 -23.31 6.64 36.79
N SER A 709 -23.39 5.86 37.88
CA SER A 709 -24.62 5.25 38.37
C SER A 709 -25.73 6.21 38.76
N LYS A 710 -25.46 7.51 38.98
CA LYS A 710 -26.51 8.47 39.41
C LYS A 710 -27.53 8.85 38.33
N ASN A 711 -27.22 8.60 37.05
CA ASN A 711 -28.06 8.93 35.89
C ASN A 711 -28.27 7.73 34.94
N GLU A 712 -28.27 6.51 35.47
CA GLU A 712 -28.22 5.28 34.68
C GLU A 712 -29.60 4.67 34.35
N GLY A 713 -29.76 4.27 33.09
CA GLY A 713 -30.86 3.45 32.58
C GLY A 713 -30.51 1.96 32.45
N ASN A 714 -31.54 1.12 32.39
CA ASN A 714 -31.37 -0.32 32.10
C ASN A 714 -30.82 -0.53 30.69
N ASP A 715 -31.17 0.35 29.75
CA ASP A 715 -30.62 0.35 28.40
C ASP A 715 -29.15 0.81 28.36
N ASP A 716 -28.75 1.75 29.21
CA ASP A 716 -27.32 2.11 29.32
C ASP A 716 -26.47 0.89 29.67
N GLN A 717 -26.92 0.13 30.68
CA GLN A 717 -26.26 -1.08 31.16
C GLN A 717 -26.22 -2.18 30.08
N VAL A 718 -27.28 -2.30 29.25
CA VAL A 718 -27.36 -3.36 28.24
C VAL A 718 -26.36 -3.18 27.10
N PHE A 719 -26.10 -1.95 26.66
CA PHE A 719 -25.14 -1.71 25.58
C PHE A 719 -23.71 -2.06 25.98
N TRP A 720 -23.34 -1.86 27.25
CA TRP A 720 -22.09 -2.39 27.79
C TRP A 720 -22.08 -3.91 27.84
N ALA A 721 -23.16 -4.54 28.30
CA ALA A 721 -23.26 -6.00 28.34
C ALA A 721 -23.16 -6.63 26.95
N PHE A 722 -23.74 -6.03 25.91
CA PHE A 722 -23.59 -6.49 24.52
C PHE A 722 -22.14 -6.50 24.04
N SER A 723 -21.35 -5.51 24.46
CA SER A 723 -19.91 -5.45 24.17
C SER A 723 -19.13 -6.50 24.96
N MET A 724 -19.49 -6.78 26.21
CA MET A 724 -18.87 -7.84 27.03
C MET A 724 -19.09 -9.22 26.41
N ILE A 725 -20.32 -9.57 26.05
CA ILE A 725 -20.56 -10.88 25.43
C ILE A 725 -19.94 -10.98 24.03
N ALA A 726 -19.83 -9.89 23.28
CA ALA A 726 -19.07 -9.87 22.02
C ALA A 726 -17.57 -10.08 22.25
N ALA A 727 -16.99 -9.51 23.32
CA ALA A 727 -15.60 -9.76 23.70
C ALA A 727 -15.36 -11.25 24.02
N ALA A 728 -16.32 -11.91 24.68
CA ALA A 728 -16.28 -13.36 24.90
C ALA A 728 -16.37 -14.16 23.58
N GLU A 729 -17.33 -13.83 22.72
CA GLU A 729 -17.57 -14.52 21.43
C GLU A 729 -16.42 -14.36 20.43
N TYR A 730 -15.76 -13.18 20.42
CA TYR A 730 -14.60 -12.89 19.56
C TYR A 730 -13.25 -13.26 20.19
N LYS A 731 -13.24 -13.81 21.42
CA LYS A 731 -12.03 -14.19 22.16
C LYS A 731 -11.07 -13.04 22.43
N LEU A 732 -11.59 -11.88 22.80
CA LEU A 732 -10.76 -10.82 23.38
C LEU A 732 -10.09 -11.37 24.64
N ARG A 733 -8.80 -11.08 24.83
CA ARG A 733 -8.04 -11.49 26.02
C ARG A 733 -8.82 -11.16 27.30
N ASP A 734 -9.07 -12.17 28.12
CA ASP A 734 -9.85 -12.05 29.37
C ASP A 734 -9.24 -11.02 30.35
N PRO A 735 -10.05 -10.46 31.26
CA PRO A 735 -9.57 -9.66 32.38
C PRO A 735 -8.53 -10.40 33.25
N PRO A 736 -7.76 -9.68 34.08
CA PRO A 736 -6.86 -10.30 35.04
C PRO A 736 -7.58 -11.34 35.92
N PRO A 737 -6.91 -12.41 36.39
CA PRO A 737 -7.56 -13.52 37.11
C PRO A 737 -8.29 -13.14 38.41
N ASP A 738 -7.99 -11.98 38.99
CA ASP A 738 -8.65 -11.39 40.16
C ASP A 738 -9.94 -10.62 39.84
N GLN A 739 -10.29 -10.50 38.55
CA GLN A 739 -11.50 -9.86 38.06
C GLN A 739 -12.40 -10.85 37.30
N PRO A 740 -13.72 -10.61 37.25
CA PRO A 740 -14.64 -11.46 36.52
C PRO A 740 -14.35 -11.46 35.01
N GLY A 741 -14.51 -12.63 34.37
CA GLY A 741 -14.44 -12.76 32.90
C GLY A 741 -15.56 -12.00 32.19
N TRP A 742 -15.41 -11.77 30.88
CA TRP A 742 -16.43 -11.10 30.06
C TRP A 742 -17.79 -11.79 30.12
N LEU A 743 -17.79 -13.12 30.12
CA LEU A 743 -19.01 -13.92 30.27
C LEU A 743 -19.65 -13.73 31.65
N ALA A 744 -18.86 -13.76 32.72
CA ALA A 744 -19.34 -13.52 34.09
C ALA A 744 -19.97 -12.13 34.24
N MET A 745 -19.36 -11.08 33.68
CA MET A 745 -19.92 -9.73 33.71
C MET A 745 -21.23 -9.61 32.93
N THR A 746 -21.35 -10.33 31.80
CA THR A 746 -22.63 -10.40 31.07
C THR A 746 -23.71 -11.08 31.92
N GLN A 747 -23.37 -12.17 32.62
CA GLN A 747 -24.29 -12.85 33.53
C GLN A 747 -24.70 -11.96 34.70
N SER A 748 -23.80 -11.10 35.20
CA SER A 748 -24.10 -10.11 36.24
C SER A 748 -25.23 -9.17 35.85
N VAL A 749 -25.13 -8.55 34.67
CA VAL A 749 -26.17 -7.63 34.16
C VAL A 749 -27.48 -8.37 33.90
N PHE A 750 -27.41 -9.55 33.29
CA PHE A 750 -28.59 -10.38 33.05
C PHE A 750 -29.35 -10.70 34.36
N ASN A 751 -28.62 -11.07 35.42
CA ASN A 751 -29.23 -11.40 36.71
C ASN A 751 -29.90 -10.17 37.36
N GLN A 752 -29.31 -8.98 37.23
CA GLN A 752 -29.93 -7.73 37.69
C GLN A 752 -31.22 -7.43 36.94
N PHE A 753 -31.23 -7.62 35.62
CA PHE A 753 -32.44 -7.44 34.81
C PHE A 753 -33.56 -8.40 35.23
N VAL A 754 -33.22 -9.66 35.50
CA VAL A 754 -34.17 -10.64 36.05
C VAL A 754 -34.74 -10.18 37.39
N THR A 755 -33.91 -9.67 38.29
CA THR A 755 -34.34 -9.12 39.59
C THR A 755 -35.33 -7.96 39.39
N ARG A 756 -34.99 -6.98 38.54
CA ARG A 756 -35.84 -5.81 38.24
C ARG A 756 -37.14 -6.19 37.57
N PHE A 757 -37.11 -7.14 36.63
CA PHE A 757 -38.33 -7.67 36.00
C PHE A 757 -39.25 -8.33 37.03
N ASN A 758 -38.71 -9.19 37.90
CA ASN A 758 -39.50 -9.85 38.93
C ASN A 758 -40.08 -8.89 39.96
N LYS A 759 -39.37 -7.79 40.27
CA LYS A 759 -39.89 -6.73 41.13
C LYS A 759 -41.16 -6.12 40.55
N GLU A 760 -41.18 -5.81 39.26
CA GLU A 760 -42.36 -5.27 38.57
C GLU A 760 -43.54 -6.25 38.55
N VAL A 761 -43.26 -7.55 38.42
CA VAL A 761 -44.28 -8.61 38.56
C VAL A 761 -44.85 -8.63 39.98
N ALA A 762 -43.99 -8.59 40.99
CA ALA A 762 -44.40 -8.61 42.40
C ALA A 762 -45.21 -7.36 42.80
N GLU A 763 -44.88 -6.21 42.22
CA GLU A 763 -45.59 -4.94 42.43
C GLU A 763 -46.88 -4.82 41.59
N GLY A 764 -47.18 -5.79 40.71
CA GLY A 764 -48.37 -5.78 39.86
C GLY A 764 -48.34 -4.71 38.76
N VAL A 765 -47.16 -4.21 38.38
CA VAL A 765 -47.01 -3.12 37.41
C VAL A 765 -46.83 -3.72 36.01
N CYS A 766 -47.89 -3.63 35.20
CA CYS A 766 -47.92 -4.10 33.81
C CYS A 766 -47.55 -5.58 33.61
N GLY A 767 -47.76 -6.42 34.63
CA GLY A 767 -47.47 -7.86 34.57
C GLY A 767 -45.99 -8.21 34.41
N GLY A 768 -45.08 -7.25 34.60
CA GLY A 768 -43.64 -7.40 34.36
C GLY A 768 -43.07 -6.29 33.46
N GLY A 769 -41.93 -6.58 32.86
CA GLY A 769 -41.17 -5.66 32.01
C GLY A 769 -40.41 -4.61 32.82
N MET A 770 -39.15 -4.38 32.47
CA MET A 770 -38.29 -3.39 33.12
C MET A 770 -38.60 -1.98 32.64
N ARG A 771 -38.42 -1.02 33.55
CA ARG A 771 -38.45 0.42 33.23
C ARG A 771 -37.22 0.80 32.41
N TRP A 772 -37.31 1.91 31.70
CA TRP A 772 -36.17 2.53 31.03
C TRP A 772 -35.12 2.93 32.06
N GLN A 773 -35.49 3.79 33.00
CA GLN A 773 -34.57 4.26 34.05
C GLN A 773 -34.44 3.23 35.18
N ILE A 774 -33.28 3.17 35.84
CA ILE A 774 -33.07 2.33 37.05
C ILE A 774 -33.57 3.04 38.31
N TYR A 775 -33.63 4.38 38.28
CA TYR A 775 -33.92 5.18 39.47
C TYR A 775 -35.21 6.01 39.39
N PRO A 776 -35.97 6.11 40.50
CA PRO A 776 -37.25 6.80 40.54
C PRO A 776 -37.19 8.32 40.37
N TRP A 777 -36.03 8.94 40.61
CA TRP A 777 -35.85 10.39 40.46
C TRP A 777 -35.46 10.79 39.03
N LEU A 778 -35.19 9.84 38.14
CA LEU A 778 -34.80 10.14 36.77
C LEU A 778 -36.02 10.39 35.88
N ILE A 779 -35.88 11.34 34.96
CA ILE A 779 -36.91 11.64 33.96
C ILE A 779 -37.07 10.40 33.06
N GLY A 780 -38.32 9.98 32.85
CA GLY A 780 -38.61 8.74 32.10
C GLY A 780 -38.70 7.49 32.96
N TRP A 781 -38.65 7.60 34.30
CA TRP A 781 -38.86 6.46 35.22
C TRP A 781 -40.16 5.70 34.98
N THR A 782 -41.23 6.37 34.58
CA THR A 782 -42.52 5.74 34.27
C THR A 782 -42.56 5.04 32.91
N TYR A 783 -41.51 5.15 32.11
CA TYR A 783 -41.43 4.59 30.77
C TYR A 783 -40.82 3.18 30.80
N LYS A 784 -41.36 2.27 29.99
CA LYS A 784 -40.79 0.93 29.71
C LYS A 784 -40.48 0.87 28.22
N ASN A 785 -39.20 0.74 27.87
CA ASN A 785 -38.76 0.77 26.48
C ASN A 785 -38.35 -0.61 25.96
N THR A 786 -38.33 -0.73 24.63
CA THR A 786 -37.86 -1.92 23.91
C THR A 786 -36.37 -2.14 24.11
N ALA A 787 -35.57 -1.07 24.26
CA ALA A 787 -34.13 -1.18 24.50
C ALA A 787 -33.81 -2.06 25.72
N SER A 788 -34.44 -1.79 26.86
CA SER A 788 -34.23 -2.54 28.11
C SER A 788 -34.79 -3.96 28.03
N ASN A 789 -36.04 -4.11 27.58
CA ASN A 789 -36.76 -5.39 27.60
C ASN A 789 -36.31 -6.33 26.46
N GLY A 790 -36.16 -5.79 25.26
CA GLY A 790 -35.51 -6.46 24.14
C GLY A 790 -34.05 -6.77 24.44
N GLY A 791 -33.39 -5.90 25.22
CA GLY A 791 -32.08 -6.13 25.80
C GLY A 791 -31.99 -7.42 26.62
N LEU A 792 -32.90 -7.61 27.58
CA LEU A 792 -33.02 -8.84 28.36
C LEU A 792 -33.29 -10.06 27.47
N PHE A 793 -34.22 -9.94 26.51
CA PHE A 793 -34.50 -11.00 25.54
C PHE A 793 -33.24 -11.41 24.76
N HIS A 794 -32.55 -10.44 24.18
CA HIS A 794 -31.41 -10.67 23.32
C HIS A 794 -30.19 -11.19 24.11
N LEU A 795 -29.88 -10.61 25.27
CA LEU A 795 -28.81 -11.13 26.15
C LEU A 795 -29.12 -12.56 26.62
N GLY A 796 -30.36 -12.83 27.02
CA GLY A 796 -30.80 -14.17 27.40
C GLY A 796 -30.63 -15.18 26.27
N ALA A 797 -31.00 -14.82 25.03
CA ALA A 797 -30.82 -15.67 23.86
C ALA A 797 -29.34 -15.96 23.56
N ARG A 798 -28.47 -14.95 23.66
CA ARG A 798 -27.02 -15.12 23.48
C ARG A 798 -26.40 -15.98 24.57
N LEU A 799 -26.73 -15.73 25.83
CA LEU A 799 -26.26 -16.53 26.96
C LEU A 799 -26.76 -17.97 26.89
N ALA A 800 -28.01 -18.19 26.47
CA ALA A 800 -28.56 -19.54 26.26
C ALA A 800 -27.77 -20.29 25.19
N LEU A 801 -27.49 -19.65 24.05
CA LEU A 801 -26.72 -20.27 22.97
C LEU A 801 -25.27 -20.54 23.41
N TYR A 802 -24.63 -19.58 24.08
CA TYR A 802 -23.23 -19.64 24.50
C TYR A 802 -22.98 -20.65 25.61
N THR A 803 -23.84 -20.70 26.63
CA THR A 803 -23.66 -21.55 27.83
C THR A 803 -24.43 -22.86 27.78
N LYS A 804 -25.35 -23.01 26.82
CA LYS A 804 -26.33 -24.11 26.75
C LYS A 804 -27.24 -24.24 27.97
N ASN A 805 -27.30 -23.23 28.83
CA ASN A 805 -28.14 -23.24 30.02
C ASN A 805 -29.58 -22.82 29.68
N GLU A 806 -30.52 -23.74 29.92
CA GLU A 806 -31.95 -23.59 29.66
C GLU A 806 -32.60 -22.44 30.44
N THR A 807 -32.02 -22.03 31.57
CA THR A 807 -32.52 -20.92 32.39
C THR A 807 -32.51 -19.60 31.61
N TYR A 808 -31.44 -19.33 30.86
CA TYR A 808 -31.34 -18.13 30.03
C TYR A 808 -32.35 -18.16 28.88
N PHE A 809 -32.58 -19.35 28.30
CA PHE A 809 -33.60 -19.56 27.25
C PHE A 809 -35.00 -19.23 27.77
N LYS A 810 -35.39 -19.78 28.93
CA LYS A 810 -36.72 -19.53 29.54
C LYS A 810 -36.95 -18.05 29.83
N TRP A 811 -35.91 -17.35 30.29
CA TRP A 811 -36.00 -15.92 30.54
C TRP A 811 -36.04 -15.08 29.25
N ALA A 812 -35.28 -15.47 28.23
CA ALA A 812 -35.37 -14.83 26.91
C ALA A 812 -36.80 -14.96 26.36
N GLU A 813 -37.37 -16.17 26.41
CA GLU A 813 -38.75 -16.43 25.99
C GLU A 813 -39.74 -15.61 26.82
N LYS A 814 -39.61 -15.58 28.15
CA LYS A 814 -40.47 -14.78 29.04
C LYS A 814 -40.42 -13.28 28.73
N ALA A 815 -39.24 -12.73 28.46
CA ALA A 815 -39.09 -11.32 28.10
C ALA A 815 -39.71 -11.00 26.73
N PHE A 816 -39.55 -11.90 25.75
CA PHE A 816 -40.17 -11.79 24.44
C PHE A 816 -41.71 -11.85 24.53
N ASP A 817 -42.23 -12.86 25.25
CA ASP A 817 -43.67 -13.09 25.38
C ASP A 817 -44.35 -11.91 26.09
N TRP A 818 -43.72 -11.35 27.14
CA TRP A 818 -44.23 -10.14 27.79
C TRP A 818 -44.32 -8.95 26.80
N MET A 819 -43.31 -8.74 25.96
CA MET A 819 -43.37 -7.68 24.96
C MET A 819 -44.43 -7.96 23.89
N ALA A 820 -44.59 -9.21 23.46
CA ALA A 820 -45.60 -9.67 22.48
C ALA A 820 -47.04 -9.56 22.98
N GLU A 821 -47.25 -9.67 24.30
CA GLU A 821 -48.54 -9.45 24.96
C GLU A 821 -48.82 -7.97 25.25
N SER A 822 -47.80 -7.11 25.12
CA SER A 822 -47.91 -5.67 25.33
C SER A 822 -48.11 -4.92 24.01
N PRO A 823 -48.54 -3.64 24.06
CA PRO A 823 -48.58 -2.78 22.88
C PRO A 823 -47.21 -2.50 22.25
N ILE A 824 -46.09 -2.94 22.83
CA ILE A 824 -44.74 -2.76 22.27
C ILE A 824 -44.58 -3.58 20.98
N LEU A 825 -45.09 -4.82 20.95
CA LEU A 825 -45.00 -5.72 19.80
C LEU A 825 -46.42 -6.16 19.39
N PRO A 826 -47.12 -5.42 18.53
CA PRO A 826 -48.51 -5.69 18.14
C PRO A 826 -48.73 -6.97 17.30
N GLY A 827 -47.67 -7.76 17.03
CA GLY A 827 -47.75 -9.05 16.34
C GLY A 827 -47.68 -9.00 14.81
N ASP A 828 -47.66 -7.81 14.20
CA ASP A 828 -47.52 -7.62 12.74
C ASP A 828 -46.06 -7.42 12.28
N GLY A 829 -45.10 -7.59 13.18
CA GLY A 829 -43.68 -7.30 12.96
C GLY A 829 -43.26 -5.87 13.29
N THR A 830 -44.19 -4.97 13.60
CA THR A 830 -43.85 -3.61 14.04
C THR A 830 -43.19 -3.66 15.42
N VAL A 831 -42.14 -2.86 15.62
CA VAL A 831 -41.46 -2.70 16.91
C VAL A 831 -41.59 -1.25 17.39
N HIS A 832 -42.42 -1.02 18.39
CA HIS A 832 -42.61 0.29 19.02
C HIS A 832 -41.50 0.62 20.01
N ASP A 833 -41.31 1.89 20.34
CA ASP A 833 -40.21 2.30 21.21
C ASP A 833 -40.43 1.89 22.66
N GLY A 834 -41.68 1.93 23.11
CA GLY A 834 -42.03 1.59 24.47
C GLY A 834 -43.48 1.87 24.82
N THR A 835 -43.76 1.86 26.12
CA THR A 835 -45.06 2.13 26.71
C THR A 835 -44.85 2.75 28.09
N ALA A 836 -45.87 3.36 28.68
CA ALA A 836 -45.71 4.06 29.96
C ALA A 836 -46.72 3.60 31.02
N ILE A 837 -46.27 3.53 32.27
CA ILE A 837 -47.07 3.10 33.43
C ILE A 837 -48.02 4.21 33.91
N ASP A 838 -47.76 5.45 33.53
CA ASP A 838 -48.54 6.63 33.93
C ASP A 838 -49.82 6.82 33.09
N LYS A 839 -50.06 5.96 32.10
CA LYS A 839 -51.29 5.94 31.28
C LYS A 839 -52.33 5.02 31.90
N LEU A 840 -53.61 5.26 31.60
CA LEU A 840 -54.73 4.45 32.09
C LEU A 840 -55.43 3.77 30.90
N PRO A 841 -55.45 2.41 30.85
CA PRO A 841 -54.77 1.47 31.74
C PRO A 841 -53.21 1.52 31.61
N PRO A 842 -52.43 1.16 32.65
CA PRO A 842 -50.97 1.16 32.59
C PRO A 842 -50.43 0.30 31.47
N CYS A 843 -49.38 0.78 30.81
CA CYS A 843 -48.73 0.12 29.67
C CYS A 843 -49.63 -0.16 28.46
N SER A 844 -50.78 0.51 28.33
CA SER A 844 -51.73 0.28 27.22
C SER A 844 -51.51 1.14 25.98
N ILE A 845 -50.77 2.25 26.10
CA ILE A 845 -50.54 3.20 25.01
C ILE A 845 -49.07 3.12 24.58
N PRO A 846 -48.77 2.66 23.35
CA PRO A 846 -47.41 2.60 22.87
C PRO A 846 -46.90 3.96 22.41
N ASP A 847 -45.61 4.22 22.64
CA ASP A 847 -44.87 5.16 21.83
C ASP A 847 -44.61 4.52 20.46
N LYS A 848 -45.32 5.03 19.44
CA LYS A 848 -45.31 4.44 18.11
C LYS A 848 -44.04 4.72 17.31
N THR A 849 -43.08 5.43 17.88
CA THR A 849 -41.78 5.69 17.26
C THR A 849 -41.08 4.37 16.99
N GLN A 850 -40.45 4.26 15.81
CA GLN A 850 -39.81 3.04 15.34
C GLN A 850 -38.36 3.36 15.00
N TRP A 851 -37.44 2.90 15.84
CA TRP A 851 -35.99 3.12 15.66
C TRP A 851 -35.31 1.87 15.12
N THR A 852 -34.27 2.05 14.30
CA THR A 852 -33.54 0.92 13.70
C THR A 852 -32.96 -0.03 14.74
N TYR A 853 -32.45 0.51 15.86
CA TYR A 853 -31.79 -0.28 16.89
C TYR A 853 -32.77 -1.22 17.61
N ASN A 854 -34.03 -0.82 17.82
CA ASN A 854 -35.07 -1.67 18.39
C ASN A 854 -35.33 -2.90 17.48
N TYR A 855 -35.41 -2.70 16.17
CA TYR A 855 -35.50 -3.80 15.21
C TYR A 855 -34.25 -4.69 15.24
N GLY A 856 -33.06 -4.09 15.31
CA GLY A 856 -31.82 -4.84 15.40
C GLY A 856 -31.74 -5.75 16.63
N ILE A 857 -32.16 -5.26 17.81
CA ILE A 857 -32.25 -6.05 19.07
C ILE A 857 -33.18 -7.26 18.87
N MET A 858 -34.38 -7.04 18.33
CA MET A 858 -35.37 -8.09 18.17
C MET A 858 -34.97 -9.12 17.10
N ILE A 859 -34.39 -8.67 15.99
CA ILE A 859 -33.89 -9.53 14.91
C ILE A 859 -32.78 -10.46 15.43
N ALA A 860 -31.76 -9.91 16.11
CA ALA A 860 -30.70 -10.74 16.65
C ALA A 860 -31.20 -11.71 17.71
N GLY A 861 -32.01 -11.25 18.68
CA GLY A 861 -32.59 -12.15 19.69
C GLY A 861 -33.36 -13.31 19.07
N ALA A 862 -34.21 -13.04 18.07
CA ALA A 862 -34.93 -14.08 17.34
C ALA A 862 -34.00 -15.03 16.57
N ALA A 863 -32.93 -14.53 15.96
CA ALA A 863 -31.93 -15.35 15.27
C ALA A 863 -31.19 -16.30 16.23
N TYR A 864 -30.74 -15.80 17.39
CA TYR A 864 -30.09 -16.60 18.44
C TYR A 864 -31.04 -17.68 18.98
N MET A 865 -32.31 -17.36 19.21
CA MET A 865 -33.32 -18.34 19.65
C MET A 865 -33.65 -19.37 18.56
N TYR A 866 -33.76 -18.93 17.30
CA TYR A 866 -33.95 -19.84 16.16
C TYR A 866 -32.80 -20.84 16.05
N ASN A 867 -31.55 -20.39 16.24
CA ASN A 867 -30.39 -21.27 16.25
C ASN A 867 -30.39 -22.20 17.48
N TYR A 868 -30.63 -21.68 18.68
CA TYR A 868 -30.67 -22.48 19.92
C TYR A 868 -31.72 -23.60 19.88
N THR A 869 -32.88 -23.32 19.31
CA THR A 869 -34.01 -24.26 19.22
C THR A 869 -33.97 -25.17 18.00
N ASN A 870 -32.87 -25.18 17.24
CA ASN A 870 -32.71 -25.94 15.99
C ASN A 870 -33.82 -25.66 14.96
N GLY A 871 -34.24 -24.40 14.87
CA GLY A 871 -35.12 -23.91 13.81
C GLY A 871 -36.61 -23.86 14.13
N ALA A 872 -36.99 -23.68 15.39
CA ALA A 872 -38.42 -23.66 15.77
C ALA A 872 -39.22 -22.55 15.06
N ASP A 873 -40.46 -22.87 14.67
CA ASP A 873 -41.32 -22.00 13.85
C ASP A 873 -41.67 -20.67 14.52
N LYS A 874 -41.79 -20.62 15.86
CA LYS A 874 -42.02 -19.38 16.63
C LYS A 874 -40.96 -18.33 16.29
N TRP A 875 -39.69 -18.71 16.38
CA TRP A 875 -38.56 -17.81 16.16
C TRP A 875 -38.33 -17.52 14.68
N LYS A 876 -38.61 -18.49 13.80
CA LYS A 876 -38.62 -18.28 12.35
C LYS A 876 -39.65 -17.22 11.94
N THR A 877 -40.85 -17.31 12.50
CA THR A 877 -41.96 -16.40 12.21
C THR A 877 -41.62 -14.99 12.69
N ALA A 878 -41.21 -14.86 13.96
CA ALA A 878 -40.79 -13.58 14.52
C ALA A 878 -39.65 -12.93 13.71
N LEU A 879 -38.62 -13.70 13.36
CA LEU A 879 -37.49 -13.21 12.55
C LEU A 879 -37.96 -12.67 11.19
N ASN A 880 -38.80 -13.42 10.46
CA ASN A 880 -39.29 -12.97 9.16
C ASN A 880 -40.18 -11.73 9.28
N GLN A 881 -41.07 -11.67 10.28
CA GLN A 881 -41.93 -10.50 10.52
C GLN A 881 -41.13 -9.21 10.74
N TYR A 882 -40.05 -9.26 11.52
CA TYR A 882 -39.19 -8.09 11.73
C TYR A 882 -38.41 -7.70 10.46
N LEU A 883 -37.92 -8.70 9.70
CA LEU A 883 -37.23 -8.44 8.43
C LEU A 883 -38.16 -7.84 7.37
N ASP A 884 -39.45 -8.22 7.36
CA ASP A 884 -40.46 -7.69 6.43
C ASP A 884 -40.77 -6.20 6.66
N LYS A 885 -40.45 -5.66 7.84
CA LYS A 885 -40.67 -4.25 8.18
C LYS A 885 -39.46 -3.36 7.93
N LEU A 886 -38.33 -3.92 7.50
CA LEU A 886 -37.10 -3.16 7.29
C LEU A 886 -37.22 -2.09 6.19
N ASP A 887 -38.08 -2.28 5.19
CA ASP A 887 -38.26 -1.34 4.07
C ASP A 887 -38.53 0.10 4.53
N ARG A 888 -39.14 0.28 5.71
CA ARG A 888 -39.34 1.59 6.34
C ARG A 888 -38.04 2.37 6.54
N PHE A 889 -36.94 1.69 6.82
CA PHE A 889 -35.63 2.29 7.01
C PHE A 889 -34.84 2.40 5.70
N TYR A 890 -35.35 1.88 4.58
CA TYR A 890 -34.74 1.96 3.25
C TYR A 890 -35.70 2.59 2.24
N PRO A 891 -36.16 3.84 2.46
CA PRO A 891 -37.18 4.43 1.62
C PRO A 891 -36.67 4.69 0.19
N GLU A 892 -37.54 4.43 -0.79
CA GLU A 892 -37.19 4.54 -2.22
C GLU A 892 -36.77 5.96 -2.62
N ASP A 893 -37.38 7.00 -2.02
CA ASP A 893 -37.05 8.40 -2.30
C ASP A 893 -35.66 8.82 -1.80
N LYS A 894 -35.05 8.01 -0.93
CA LYS A 894 -33.64 8.13 -0.50
C LYS A 894 -32.74 7.10 -1.16
N GLY A 895 -33.18 6.53 -2.28
CA GLY A 895 -32.43 5.54 -3.04
C GLY A 895 -32.29 4.21 -2.29
N SER A 896 -33.25 3.83 -1.44
CA SER A 896 -33.21 2.60 -0.62
C SER A 896 -31.92 2.47 0.21
N ILE A 897 -31.47 3.59 0.78
CA ILE A 897 -30.33 3.65 1.70
C ILE A 897 -30.87 3.71 3.13
N MET A 898 -30.17 3.09 4.08
CA MET A 898 -30.58 3.07 5.49
C MET A 898 -30.64 4.49 6.08
N VAL A 899 -31.79 4.84 6.67
CA VAL A 899 -32.05 6.14 7.33
C VAL A 899 -32.68 5.97 8.70
N GLU A 900 -32.41 6.92 9.61
CA GLU A 900 -33.19 7.07 10.84
C GLU A 900 -34.41 8.00 10.67
N PRO A 901 -35.48 7.78 11.46
CA PRO A 901 -36.63 8.70 11.53
C PRO A 901 -36.26 10.17 11.79
N CYS A 902 -35.27 10.43 12.65
CA CYS A 902 -34.84 11.78 12.99
C CYS A 902 -34.14 12.53 11.84
N GLU A 903 -33.65 11.82 10.82
CA GLU A 903 -32.92 12.40 9.69
C GLU A 903 -33.85 13.23 8.78
N HIS A 904 -35.14 12.91 8.74
CA HIS A 904 -36.13 13.62 7.90
C HIS A 904 -36.26 15.10 8.24
N HIS A 905 -36.16 15.44 9.53
CA HIS A 905 -36.24 16.82 10.01
C HIS A 905 -34.86 17.38 10.42
N VAL A 906 -33.79 16.59 10.27
CA VAL A 906 -32.42 16.97 10.65
C VAL A 906 -32.33 17.38 12.13
N ILE A 907 -33.03 16.63 13.00
CA ILE A 907 -33.15 16.90 14.45
C ILE A 907 -32.48 15.83 15.31
N CYS A 908 -31.72 14.90 14.70
CA CYS A 908 -31.03 13.85 15.45
C CYS A 908 -30.13 14.43 16.55
N ASN A 909 -30.27 13.89 17.76
CA ASN A 909 -29.38 14.16 18.90
C ASN A 909 -28.21 13.15 18.93
N ALA A 910 -27.30 13.26 19.90
CA ALA A 910 -26.11 12.42 20.00
C ALA A 910 -26.45 10.91 20.08
N ASP A 911 -27.54 10.53 20.76
CA ASP A 911 -28.00 9.13 20.84
C ASP A 911 -28.40 8.61 19.46
N GLN A 912 -29.30 9.33 18.80
CA GLN A 912 -29.96 8.91 17.57
C GLN A 912 -28.97 8.80 16.40
N GLU A 913 -27.83 9.49 16.47
CA GLU A 913 -26.78 9.42 15.45
C GLU A 913 -26.07 8.05 15.39
N SER A 914 -26.15 7.22 16.43
CA SER A 914 -25.53 5.87 16.44
C SER A 914 -26.51 4.73 16.10
N PHE A 915 -27.82 4.99 16.01
CA PHE A 915 -28.84 3.93 15.99
C PHE A 915 -28.70 2.94 14.82
N LYS A 916 -28.42 3.43 13.62
CA LYS A 916 -28.16 2.63 12.41
C LYS A 916 -27.02 1.61 12.61
N ALA A 917 -26.03 1.92 13.45
CA ALA A 917 -24.88 1.08 13.71
C ALA A 917 -25.31 -0.30 14.23
N TYR A 918 -26.31 -0.31 15.13
CA TYR A 918 -26.77 -1.50 15.81
C TYR A 918 -27.58 -2.40 14.90
N LEU A 919 -28.46 -1.83 14.07
CA LEU A 919 -29.17 -2.59 13.05
C LEU A 919 -28.19 -3.23 12.06
N ALA A 920 -27.21 -2.48 11.56
CA ALA A 920 -26.21 -3.00 10.63
C ALA A 920 -25.41 -4.16 11.24
N ARG A 921 -24.92 -3.99 12.48
CA ARG A 921 -24.20 -5.03 13.24
C ARG A 921 -24.99 -6.33 13.33
N TRP A 922 -26.23 -6.24 13.77
CA TRP A 922 -27.05 -7.41 14.08
C TRP A 922 -27.66 -8.08 12.85
N LEU A 923 -27.89 -7.32 11.78
CA LEU A 923 -28.17 -7.90 10.47
C LEU A 923 -26.99 -8.74 9.95
N GLY A 924 -25.76 -8.28 10.15
CA GLY A 924 -24.55 -9.04 9.82
C GLY A 924 -24.46 -10.38 10.54
N VAL A 925 -24.59 -10.37 11.86
CA VAL A 925 -24.60 -11.60 12.68
C VAL A 925 -25.73 -12.54 12.26
N THR A 926 -26.94 -11.99 12.03
CA THR A 926 -28.10 -12.76 11.58
C THR A 926 -27.86 -13.40 10.21
N ALA A 927 -27.21 -12.70 9.27
CA ALA A 927 -26.87 -13.23 7.95
C ALA A 927 -25.85 -14.38 8.00
N GLN A 928 -24.97 -14.42 9.01
CA GLN A 928 -24.09 -15.59 9.26
C GLN A 928 -24.84 -16.73 9.94
N MET A 929 -25.65 -16.42 10.94
CA MET A 929 -26.29 -17.39 11.81
C MET A 929 -27.46 -18.10 11.15
N VAL A 930 -28.22 -17.39 10.32
CA VAL A 930 -29.41 -17.89 9.63
C VAL A 930 -29.23 -17.68 8.11
N PRO A 931 -28.52 -18.60 7.42
CA PRO A 931 -28.21 -18.45 6.00
C PRO A 931 -29.44 -18.26 5.09
N ALA A 932 -30.63 -18.72 5.50
CA ALA A 932 -31.86 -18.59 4.74
C ALA A 932 -32.32 -17.13 4.53
N VAL A 933 -32.04 -16.23 5.48
CA VAL A 933 -32.45 -14.81 5.38
C VAL A 933 -31.36 -13.93 4.77
N ARG A 934 -30.18 -14.49 4.54
CA ARG A 934 -28.99 -13.82 4.02
C ARG A 934 -29.23 -13.07 2.71
N ALA A 935 -29.92 -13.69 1.75
CA ALA A 935 -30.19 -13.10 0.44
C ALA A 935 -31.09 -11.86 0.52
N ARG A 936 -31.86 -11.72 1.61
CA ARG A 936 -32.69 -10.55 1.91
C ARG A 936 -31.87 -9.44 2.59
N ILE A 937 -30.97 -9.82 3.49
CA ILE A 937 -30.20 -8.89 4.32
C ILE A 937 -29.05 -8.23 3.56
N MET A 938 -28.23 -9.03 2.86
CA MET A 938 -26.97 -8.53 2.30
C MET A 938 -27.13 -7.40 1.28
N PRO A 939 -28.11 -7.43 0.35
CA PRO A 939 -28.31 -6.32 -0.58
C PRO A 939 -28.59 -4.97 0.11
N LEU A 940 -29.36 -4.98 1.20
CA LEU A 940 -29.69 -3.78 1.98
C LEU A 940 -28.43 -3.16 2.62
N LEU A 941 -27.60 -4.01 3.23
CA LEU A 941 -26.34 -3.60 3.85
C LEU A 941 -25.34 -3.08 2.81
N THR A 942 -25.17 -3.81 1.70
CA THR A 942 -24.22 -3.47 0.63
C THR A 942 -24.49 -2.09 0.04
N LYS A 943 -25.74 -1.80 -0.30
CA LYS A 943 -26.12 -0.50 -0.89
C LYS A 943 -25.82 0.66 0.06
N SER A 944 -26.17 0.50 1.33
CA SER A 944 -25.97 1.53 2.34
C SER A 944 -24.50 1.71 2.72
N ALA A 945 -23.72 0.63 2.76
CA ALA A 945 -22.29 0.67 3.06
C ALA A 945 -21.49 1.46 2.01
N VAL A 946 -21.79 1.29 0.72
CA VAL A 946 -21.14 2.06 -0.35
C VAL A 946 -21.42 3.56 -0.16
N ARG A 947 -22.66 3.92 0.14
CA ARG A 947 -23.06 5.32 0.33
C ARG A 947 -22.51 5.91 1.63
N ALA A 948 -22.46 5.12 2.72
CA ALA A 948 -21.78 5.50 3.95
C ALA A 948 -20.30 5.84 3.69
N ALA A 949 -19.57 4.97 2.98
CA ALA A 949 -18.17 5.20 2.64
C ALA A 949 -17.95 6.47 1.82
N GLN A 950 -18.89 6.83 0.93
CA GLN A 950 -18.84 8.06 0.14
C GLN A 950 -18.99 9.34 0.97
N THR A 951 -19.60 9.26 2.17
CA THR A 951 -19.68 10.40 3.08
C THR A 951 -18.41 10.61 3.92
N CYS A 952 -17.49 9.64 3.94
CA CYS A 952 -16.26 9.63 4.75
C CYS A 952 -15.13 10.50 4.17
N VAL A 953 -15.47 11.73 3.80
CA VAL A 953 -14.58 12.72 3.19
C VAL A 953 -14.51 14.02 4.01
N GLY A 954 -15.03 13.98 5.23
CA GLY A 954 -15.05 15.12 6.14
C GLY A 954 -13.68 15.42 6.79
N PRO A 955 -13.57 16.57 7.46
CA PRO A 955 -12.30 17.06 8.00
C PRO A 955 -11.74 16.17 9.11
N SER A 956 -10.43 16.25 9.34
CA SER A 956 -9.80 15.55 10.46
C SER A 956 -10.22 16.16 11.80
N GLN A 957 -10.66 15.32 12.73
CA GLN A 957 -10.80 15.68 14.15
C GLN A 957 -9.80 14.90 15.00
N HIS A 958 -9.20 15.57 15.99
CA HIS A 958 -8.29 14.98 16.97
C HIS A 958 -7.16 14.13 16.35
N ASN A 959 -6.63 14.55 15.19
CA ASN A 959 -5.57 13.87 14.43
C ASN A 959 -5.93 12.49 13.83
N GLY A 960 -7.22 12.17 13.66
CA GLY A 960 -7.66 10.90 13.05
C GLY A 960 -7.51 10.82 11.52
N GLY A 961 -7.30 11.96 10.84
CA GLY A 961 -7.16 12.05 9.37
C GLY A 961 -8.45 12.52 8.67
N PRO A 962 -8.41 12.89 7.38
CA PRO A 962 -9.55 13.47 6.66
C PRO A 962 -10.57 12.41 6.23
N TYR A 963 -11.09 11.64 7.19
CA TYR A 963 -12.02 10.52 6.98
C TYR A 963 -13.25 10.65 7.89
N GLN A 964 -13.69 11.90 8.12
CA GLN A 964 -14.90 12.10 8.91
C GLN A 964 -16.15 11.70 8.11
N CYS A 965 -16.91 10.72 8.60
CA CYS A 965 -18.12 10.23 7.94
C CYS A 965 -19.34 11.05 8.36
N GLY A 966 -20.24 11.25 7.39
CA GLY A 966 -21.51 11.94 7.58
C GLY A 966 -22.59 11.02 8.13
N MET A 967 -23.61 11.61 8.75
CA MET A 967 -24.77 10.86 9.24
C MET A 967 -25.72 10.46 8.11
N ARG A 968 -26.02 11.39 7.19
CA ARG A 968 -26.97 11.19 6.08
C ARG A 968 -26.25 10.61 4.88
N TRP A 969 -26.49 9.33 4.57
CA TRP A 969 -25.82 8.65 3.45
C TRP A 969 -26.50 8.84 2.10
N TYR A 970 -27.70 9.42 2.08
CA TYR A 970 -28.40 9.74 0.85
C TYR A 970 -28.02 11.12 0.28
N VAL A 971 -27.16 11.89 0.96
CA VAL A 971 -26.56 13.12 0.41
C VAL A 971 -25.14 12.82 -0.08
N ASP A 972 -24.68 13.59 -1.07
CA ASP A 972 -23.34 13.40 -1.62
C ASP A 972 -22.28 14.08 -0.74
N GLY A 973 -21.26 13.32 -0.34
CA GLY A 973 -20.14 13.80 0.47
C GLY A 973 -20.46 13.95 1.96
N PHE A 974 -19.59 14.65 2.68
CA PHE A 974 -19.72 14.89 4.12
C PHE A 974 -20.83 15.92 4.39
N ASP A 975 -21.80 15.55 5.23
CA ASP A 975 -23.02 16.34 5.45
C ASP A 975 -22.91 17.38 6.57
N GLY A 976 -21.69 17.58 7.09
CA GLY A 976 -21.38 18.48 8.20
C GLY A 976 -21.62 17.89 9.59
N ARG A 977 -22.22 16.69 9.69
CA ARG A 977 -22.46 15.98 10.95
C ARG A 977 -21.52 14.80 11.06
N GLY A 978 -20.52 14.92 11.92
CA GLY A 978 -19.67 13.80 12.28
C GLY A 978 -19.40 13.80 13.78
N GLY A 979 -18.81 12.72 14.26
CA GLY A 979 -18.67 12.46 15.68
C GLY A 979 -18.66 10.96 15.96
N VAL A 980 -18.82 10.56 17.22
CA VAL A 980 -18.83 9.14 17.61
C VAL A 980 -19.96 8.38 16.91
N GLY A 981 -21.19 8.89 16.96
CA GLY A 981 -22.37 8.24 16.36
C GLY A 981 -22.23 8.00 14.85
N PRO A 982 -22.04 9.05 14.02
CA PRO A 982 -21.90 8.88 12.57
C PRO A 982 -20.73 7.97 12.18
N GLN A 983 -19.64 8.00 12.96
CA GLN A 983 -18.48 7.15 12.71
C GLN A 983 -18.70 5.69 13.09
N MET A 984 -19.32 5.41 14.23
CA MET A 984 -19.71 4.05 14.59
C MET A 984 -20.62 3.44 13.55
N THR A 985 -21.59 4.22 13.07
CA THR A 985 -22.55 3.78 12.08
C THR A 985 -21.86 3.45 10.75
N ALA A 986 -21.01 4.34 10.25
CA ALA A 986 -20.25 4.08 9.02
C ALA A 986 -19.31 2.88 9.17
N LEU A 987 -18.58 2.78 10.29
CA LEU A 987 -17.64 1.70 10.53
C LEU A 987 -18.32 0.33 10.57
N ASN A 988 -19.45 0.21 11.26
CA ASN A 988 -20.19 -1.05 11.34
C ASN A 988 -20.68 -1.50 9.97
N ILE A 989 -21.40 -0.62 9.25
CA ILE A 989 -22.02 -1.03 7.99
C ILE A 989 -20.98 -1.34 6.90
N ILE A 990 -19.82 -0.68 6.91
CA ILE A 990 -18.71 -0.96 5.99
C ILE A 990 -18.03 -2.27 6.38
N SER A 991 -17.70 -2.46 7.66
CA SER A 991 -16.96 -3.64 8.14
C SER A 991 -17.77 -4.92 7.98
N VAL A 992 -19.09 -4.86 8.20
CA VAL A 992 -19.99 -6.01 8.08
C VAL A 992 -20.00 -6.62 6.67
N LEU A 993 -19.54 -5.91 5.64
CA LEU A 993 -19.43 -6.48 4.30
C LEU A 993 -18.40 -7.64 4.21
N ASN A 994 -17.49 -7.77 5.18
CA ASN A 994 -16.59 -8.91 5.27
C ASN A 994 -17.21 -10.14 5.95
N VAL A 995 -18.52 -10.13 6.24
CA VAL A 995 -19.25 -11.22 6.90
C VAL A 995 -19.02 -12.61 6.30
N ASP A 996 -18.73 -12.72 5.01
CA ASP A 996 -18.46 -14.01 4.33
C ASP A 996 -17.02 -14.49 4.43
N ARG A 997 -16.13 -13.55 4.72
CA ARG A 997 -14.69 -13.74 4.69
C ARG A 997 -14.15 -14.09 6.07
N VAL A 998 -14.99 -13.93 7.10
CA VAL A 998 -14.65 -14.14 8.50
C VAL A 998 -15.47 -15.30 9.05
N LYS A 999 -14.84 -16.11 9.88
CA LYS A 999 -15.52 -17.20 10.59
C LYS A 999 -16.59 -16.62 11.51
N ALA A 1000 -17.74 -17.27 11.59
CA ALA A 1000 -18.78 -16.86 12.53
C ALA A 1000 -18.23 -16.80 13.98
N PRO A 1001 -18.75 -15.88 14.82
CA PRO A 1001 -18.40 -15.80 16.23
C PRO A 1001 -18.56 -17.14 16.96
N ILE A 1002 -17.84 -17.31 18.08
CA ILE A 1002 -17.98 -18.51 18.90
C ILE A 1002 -19.29 -18.44 19.68
N TYR A 1003 -20.27 -19.23 19.25
CA TYR A 1003 -21.59 -19.27 19.86
C TYR A 1003 -21.74 -20.32 20.97
N SER A 1004 -20.67 -21.01 21.38
CA SER A 1004 -20.71 -21.98 22.48
C SER A 1004 -19.35 -22.06 23.18
N SER A 1005 -19.36 -22.02 24.51
CA SER A 1005 -18.16 -22.23 25.34
C SER A 1005 -17.48 -23.57 25.03
N GLU A 1006 -18.26 -24.61 24.75
CA GLU A 1006 -17.77 -25.95 24.41
C GLU A 1006 -17.01 -26.00 23.07
N THR A 1007 -17.31 -25.08 22.15
CA THR A 1007 -16.70 -25.01 20.81
C THR A 1007 -15.49 -24.09 20.75
N GLY A 1008 -14.95 -23.70 21.91
CA GLY A 1008 -13.70 -22.96 22.03
C GLY A 1008 -13.81 -21.56 22.62
N GLY A 1009 -14.86 -21.28 23.41
CA GLY A 1009 -14.98 -20.04 24.18
C GLY A 1009 -14.03 -20.06 25.37
N THR A 1010 -13.29 -18.96 25.60
CA THR A 1010 -12.23 -18.90 26.63
C THR A 1010 -12.63 -18.13 27.88
N SER A 1011 -13.71 -17.34 27.81
CA SER A 1011 -14.09 -16.45 28.90
C SER A 1011 -14.80 -17.18 30.04
N GLN A 1012 -14.30 -17.02 31.28
CA GLN A 1012 -14.87 -17.69 32.45
C GLN A 1012 -16.21 -17.05 32.85
N GLY A 1013 -17.23 -17.89 33.08
CA GLY A 1013 -18.55 -17.48 33.55
C GLY A 1013 -18.72 -17.61 35.06
N ASN A 1014 -19.65 -16.84 35.62
CA ASN A 1014 -20.15 -16.97 36.98
C ASN A 1014 -21.68 -16.75 36.95
N PRO A 1015 -22.51 -17.81 36.96
CA PRO A 1015 -23.96 -17.70 36.85
C PRO A 1015 -24.61 -17.02 38.05
N ASN A 1016 -23.91 -16.87 39.17
CA ASN A 1016 -24.42 -16.24 40.39
C ASN A 1016 -24.00 -14.76 40.53
N LEU A 1017 -23.10 -14.27 39.69
CA LEU A 1017 -22.65 -12.88 39.77
C LEU A 1017 -23.85 -11.94 39.52
N GLY A 1018 -23.91 -10.80 40.22
CA GLY A 1018 -25.03 -9.85 40.10
C GLY A 1018 -26.35 -10.28 40.74
N THR A 1019 -26.46 -11.49 41.30
CA THR A 1019 -27.65 -11.90 42.07
C THR A 1019 -27.76 -11.12 43.38
N GLY A 1020 -28.97 -10.67 43.74
CA GLY A 1020 -29.24 -9.81 44.92
C GLY A 1020 -30.02 -8.53 44.58
N ASP A 1021 -30.42 -7.78 45.60
CA ASP A 1021 -31.21 -6.54 45.48
C ASP A 1021 -30.33 -5.30 45.26
N ASP A 1022 -30.63 -4.53 44.22
CA ASP A 1022 -29.96 -3.28 43.87
C ASP A 1022 -30.08 -2.21 44.96
N ALA A 1023 -31.10 -2.28 45.82
CA ALA A 1023 -31.28 -1.35 46.93
C ALA A 1023 -30.11 -1.40 47.95
N SER A 1024 -29.35 -2.50 47.98
CA SER A 1024 -28.20 -2.69 48.86
C SER A 1024 -26.86 -2.25 48.25
N ARG A 1025 -26.86 -1.87 46.96
CA ARG A 1025 -25.68 -1.60 46.12
C ARG A 1025 -25.40 -0.10 45.94
N LEU A 1026 -26.05 0.75 46.73
CA LEU A 1026 -25.91 2.19 46.68
C LEU A 1026 -25.68 2.71 48.09
N ASP A 1027 -24.63 3.50 48.27
CA ASP A 1027 -24.52 4.40 49.42
C ASP A 1027 -25.62 5.46 49.30
N MET A 1028 -26.83 5.12 49.75
CA MET A 1028 -27.76 6.14 50.22
C MET A 1028 -27.04 6.86 51.36
N PHE A 1029 -26.67 8.13 51.20
CA PHE A 1029 -26.18 8.95 52.30
C PHE A 1029 -27.11 8.72 53.51
N PRO A 1030 -26.67 7.97 54.54
CA PRO A 1030 -27.58 7.40 55.51
C PRO A 1030 -27.79 8.33 56.71
N ASP A 1031 -27.49 9.62 56.55
CA ASP A 1031 -27.70 10.57 57.62
C ASP A 1031 -29.17 10.96 57.64
N LYS A 1032 -29.93 10.31 58.53
CA LYS A 1032 -31.26 10.78 58.94
C LYS A 1032 -31.17 12.28 59.17
N ILE A 1033 -31.92 13.05 58.38
CA ILE A 1033 -32.03 14.51 58.51
C ILE A 1033 -32.19 14.86 59.99
N THR A 1034 -31.16 15.45 60.57
CA THR A 1034 -31.13 15.76 62.00
C THR A 1034 -31.95 17.02 62.27
N THR A 1035 -32.30 17.24 63.53
CA THR A 1035 -32.88 18.53 63.94
C THR A 1035 -31.93 19.69 63.62
N GLY A 1036 -30.62 19.45 63.62
CA GLY A 1036 -29.59 20.40 63.21
C GLY A 1036 -29.68 20.78 61.74
N ASP A 1037 -29.88 19.80 60.85
CA ASP A 1037 -30.03 20.04 59.40
C ASP A 1037 -31.31 20.82 59.08
N LYS A 1038 -32.41 20.50 59.77
CA LYS A 1038 -33.67 21.26 59.64
C LYS A 1038 -33.52 22.69 60.14
N ALA A 1039 -32.82 22.89 61.25
CA ALA A 1039 -32.54 24.22 61.79
C ALA A 1039 -31.62 25.02 60.85
N GLY A 1040 -30.56 24.40 60.32
CA GLY A 1040 -29.67 25.01 59.34
C GLY A 1040 -30.40 25.43 58.06
N ALA A 1041 -31.22 24.54 57.49
CA ALA A 1041 -32.05 24.84 56.33
C ALA A 1041 -33.05 25.98 56.61
N ALA A 1042 -33.68 26.00 57.79
CA ALA A 1042 -34.57 27.10 58.18
C ALA A 1042 -33.83 28.43 58.32
N ILE A 1043 -32.64 28.45 58.92
CA ILE A 1043 -31.81 29.65 59.06
C ILE A 1043 -31.39 30.17 57.68
N VAL A 1044 -30.88 29.30 56.81
CA VAL A 1044 -30.50 29.69 55.44
C VAL A 1044 -31.71 30.23 54.68
N THR A 1045 -32.87 29.59 54.81
CA THR A 1045 -34.11 30.07 54.18
C THR A 1045 -34.50 31.44 54.70
N ILE A 1046 -34.42 31.69 56.01
CA ILE A 1046 -34.69 33.01 56.61
C ILE A 1046 -33.68 34.05 56.13
N VAL A 1047 -32.39 33.72 56.06
CA VAL A 1047 -31.35 34.63 55.57
C VAL A 1047 -31.57 34.98 54.11
N VAL A 1048 -31.92 34.00 53.27
CA VAL A 1048 -32.23 34.24 51.85
C VAL A 1048 -33.49 35.09 51.73
N VAL A 1049 -34.57 34.79 52.45
CA VAL A 1049 -35.80 35.61 52.43
C VAL A 1049 -35.53 37.02 52.95
N ALA A 1050 -34.69 37.18 53.99
CA ALA A 1050 -34.31 38.49 54.51
C ALA A 1050 -33.41 39.26 53.52
N LEU A 1051 -32.49 38.59 52.83
CA LEU A 1051 -31.69 39.19 51.75
C LEU A 1051 -32.57 39.60 50.57
N TRP A 1052 -33.51 38.77 50.14
CA TRP A 1052 -34.46 39.11 49.08
C TRP A 1052 -35.42 40.21 49.50
N GLY A 1053 -35.86 40.23 50.76
CA GLY A 1053 -36.64 41.31 51.34
C GLY A 1053 -35.85 42.62 51.44
N TRP A 1054 -34.57 42.56 51.79
CA TRP A 1054 -33.67 43.71 51.85
C TRP A 1054 -33.36 44.25 50.45
N VAL A 1055 -33.08 43.38 49.48
CA VAL A 1055 -32.92 43.75 48.07
C VAL A 1055 -34.22 44.36 47.53
N GLY A 1056 -35.37 43.75 47.83
CA GLY A 1056 -36.68 44.28 47.46
C GLY A 1056 -36.97 45.64 48.09
N TRP A 1057 -36.65 45.84 49.37
CA TRP A 1057 -36.78 47.13 50.06
C TRP A 1057 -35.84 48.18 49.47
N TRP A 1058 -34.56 47.84 49.26
CA TRP A 1058 -33.55 48.71 48.62
C TRP A 1058 -33.93 49.12 47.19
N MET A 1059 -34.69 48.29 46.47
CA MET A 1059 -35.21 48.64 45.15
C MET A 1059 -36.44 49.57 45.18
N ILE A 1060 -37.14 49.68 46.32
CA ILE A 1060 -38.37 50.48 46.48
C ILE A 1060 -38.11 51.79 47.23
N SER A 1061 -37.10 51.84 48.10
CA SER A 1061 -36.57 53.04 48.77
C SER A 1061 -35.55 53.76 47.89
#